data_AF-A0A520PSM2-F1
#
_entry.id   AF-A0A520PSM2-F1
#
_cell.length_a   1.000
_cell.length_b   1.000
_cell.length_c   1.000
_cell.angle_alpha   90.00
_cell.angle_beta   90.00
_cell.angle_gamma   90.00
#
_symmetry.space_group_name_H-M   'P 1'
#
loop_
_entity.id
_entity.type
_entity.pdbx_description
1 polymer ?
#
loop_
_entity_poly.entity_id
_entity_poly.type
_entity_poly.pdbx_seq_one_letter_code
_entity_poly.pdbx_strand_id
1 'polypeptide(L)'
;MIVEIALVIPLRQVFDYKWPAGWNGPKLGQRVLVPFRRQKKCGLIVGIKEKSEFDSVRQILALLDEHPIINRDLLDLTRWVAEYYFCGWGEVLQAALPGGLGVHLQSEYSWGSSRPDQNSRLPEKFAGLLNRERWTDQEWKELNPSAADEELRQSWLNSGLLKVQRHLVQQRAKIKTERWVRLKNSPSDKLGKSGRKKTKRQRLLEILLERDSVPWLNLRDEIKAPASLLKQLVEEQVVETFEERVFRRFLPQGLPVPTDFQKLSVDQQNVWTLIEQSLDSKKYNAFLLHGVTGSGKTEVYLHAVRKCLELEKTALVLVPEISLTPQLVNRFRERFGDLVAVLHSGMDDGERFDEWSRIQLGQAKIAIGARSAIFAPLQNLGLVVIDEEHDQSYKQGESPRYQGRDVAVYRAFQEKTTVILGSATPSIESWQNSRTGKYHLLELPSRALTGAKLPEVELLDLRQQPRQSGCYFFTKELVEALRICLQKKEQAILFLNRRGYAPVVQCPECENTINCDACSLSLVYHQSSEKLCCHQCDHNLTFPKICPNCGTQTAMRLVGTGTEQIEQDLRVVFPEARLLRMDRDTLHGKHALSEMQQKIQSHEVDIVIGTQLVTKGHDFPNVTLVGVLLADLGLNLPDFRSAERTFQLLTQVAGRAGRGEKPGRVLIQTNNPHHHSLLTAQLQDYASFVNQELPLRERFRQPPFMSLASVLCVSRDEHRAKDLALSLRQNLRSNGQGQVICQGPAEAPIRRINHRFRWQVLIKASSAGLIRKIFEKSLLGPEPLICGREENIILDIDPQHLM
;
A
#
# COMPACT_ATOMS: atom_id res chain seq x y z
N MET A 1 -39.56 -1.48 -9.49
CA MET A 1 -38.18 -0.97 -9.63
C MET A 1 -37.20 -2.06 -9.26
N ILE A 2 -36.18 -2.23 -10.09
CA ILE A 2 -35.11 -3.20 -9.94
C ILE A 2 -33.81 -2.41 -9.74
N VAL A 3 -32.94 -2.92 -8.86
CA VAL A 3 -31.60 -2.40 -8.68
C VAL A 3 -30.58 -3.45 -9.06
N GLU A 4 -29.51 -3.00 -9.69
CA GLU A 4 -28.35 -3.82 -10.04
C GLU A 4 -27.31 -3.65 -8.94
N ILE A 5 -26.87 -4.78 -8.38
CA ILE A 5 -25.99 -4.79 -7.22
C ILE A 5 -24.68 -5.48 -7.56
N ALA A 6 -23.58 -4.75 -7.39
CA ALA A 6 -22.24 -5.32 -7.39
C ALA A 6 -21.96 -5.91 -6.00
N LEU A 7 -21.92 -7.23 -5.91
CA LEU A 7 -21.61 -7.94 -4.67
C LEU A 7 -20.12 -7.91 -4.40
N VAL A 8 -19.72 -7.73 -3.14
CA VAL A 8 -18.32 -7.74 -2.69
C VAL A 8 -17.76 -9.18 -2.69
N ILE A 9 -17.60 -9.74 -3.89
CA ILE A 9 -17.11 -11.08 -4.21
C ILE A 9 -16.35 -11.03 -5.54
N PRO A 10 -15.44 -11.98 -5.80
CA PRO A 10 -14.61 -12.01 -7.02
C PRO A 10 -15.39 -12.52 -8.24
N LEU A 11 -16.52 -11.88 -8.53
CA LEU A 11 -17.34 -12.13 -9.73
C LEU A 11 -17.45 -10.85 -10.55
N ARG A 12 -17.29 -10.99 -11.87
CA ARG A 12 -17.40 -9.90 -12.85
C ARG A 12 -18.85 -9.55 -13.23
N GLN A 13 -19.82 -10.06 -12.47
CA GLN A 13 -21.24 -9.91 -12.75
C GLN A 13 -21.91 -9.01 -11.70
N VAL A 14 -22.95 -8.30 -12.13
CA VAL A 14 -23.91 -7.61 -11.25
C VAL A 14 -25.17 -8.47 -11.12
N PHE A 15 -25.92 -8.26 -10.05
CA PHE A 15 -27.08 -9.07 -9.73
C PHE A 15 -28.33 -8.21 -9.55
N ASP A 16 -29.45 -8.66 -10.13
CA ASP A 16 -30.73 -7.96 -10.05
C ASP A 16 -31.46 -8.28 -8.75
N TYR A 17 -31.93 -7.22 -8.08
CA TYR A 17 -32.79 -7.33 -6.91
C TYR A 17 -33.97 -6.38 -6.99
N LYS A 18 -35.09 -6.79 -6.42
CA LYS A 18 -36.29 -5.95 -6.30
C LYS A 18 -36.12 -4.97 -5.14
N TRP A 19 -36.38 -3.69 -5.41
CA TRP A 19 -36.45 -2.66 -4.38
C TRP A 19 -37.71 -2.87 -3.49
N PRO A 20 -37.59 -2.90 -2.15
CA PRO A 20 -38.74 -3.04 -1.26
C PRO A 20 -39.76 -1.91 -1.42
N ALA A 21 -41.06 -2.24 -1.36
CA ALA A 21 -42.12 -1.24 -1.38
C ALA A 21 -42.12 -0.43 -0.08
N GLY A 22 -42.34 0.90 -0.18
CA GLY A 22 -42.38 1.81 0.98
C GLY A 22 -41.02 2.36 1.41
N TRP A 23 -39.91 1.93 0.80
CA TRP A 23 -38.61 2.57 1.01
C TRP A 23 -38.47 3.80 0.11
N ASN A 24 -37.72 4.80 0.58
CA ASN A 24 -37.28 5.91 -0.27
C ASN A 24 -36.59 5.38 -1.54
N GLY A 25 -36.59 6.16 -2.63
CA GLY A 25 -36.01 5.70 -3.89
C GLY A 25 -34.54 5.29 -3.76
N PRO A 26 -34.09 4.23 -4.48
CA PRO A 26 -32.70 3.79 -4.44
C PRO A 26 -31.77 4.87 -4.98
N LYS A 27 -30.59 4.98 -4.38
CA LYS A 27 -29.51 5.85 -4.87
C LYS A 27 -28.29 5.00 -5.22
N LEU A 28 -27.67 5.31 -6.35
CA LEU A 28 -26.41 4.69 -6.75
C LEU A 28 -25.34 4.92 -5.68
N GLY A 29 -24.50 3.91 -5.45
CA GLY A 29 -23.40 3.97 -4.48
C GLY A 29 -23.80 3.73 -3.03
N GLN A 30 -25.08 3.42 -2.75
CA GLN A 30 -25.51 2.97 -1.43
C GLN A 30 -25.17 1.49 -1.22
N ARG A 31 -24.76 1.14 0.01
CA ARG A 31 -24.61 -0.27 0.38
C ARG A 31 -25.93 -0.87 0.84
N VAL A 32 -26.10 -2.13 0.46
CA VAL A 32 -27.28 -2.93 0.74
C VAL A 32 -26.88 -4.34 1.15
N LEU A 33 -27.70 -4.93 2.00
CA LEU A 33 -27.63 -6.34 2.34
C LEU A 33 -28.62 -7.12 1.49
N VAL A 34 -28.14 -8.16 0.80
CA VAL A 34 -28.98 -8.98 -0.08
C VAL A 34 -28.80 -10.48 0.15
N PRO A 35 -29.81 -11.30 -0.17
CA PRO A 35 -29.66 -12.74 -0.15
C PRO A 35 -28.87 -13.21 -1.38
N PHE A 36 -27.84 -14.03 -1.18
CA PHE A 36 -27.05 -14.63 -2.24
C PHE A 36 -26.87 -16.13 -1.97
N ARG A 37 -27.57 -16.97 -2.75
CA ARG A 37 -27.73 -18.42 -2.49
C ARG A 37 -28.22 -18.68 -1.05
N ARG A 38 -27.40 -19.36 -0.23
CA ARG A 38 -27.65 -19.67 1.20
C ARG A 38 -26.98 -18.66 2.16
N GLN A 39 -26.42 -17.57 1.65
CA GLN A 39 -25.71 -16.56 2.42
C GLN A 39 -26.40 -15.20 2.29
N LYS A 40 -26.10 -14.30 3.21
CA LYS A 40 -26.37 -12.86 3.05
C LYS A 40 -25.05 -12.22 2.62
N LYS A 41 -25.09 -11.23 1.73
CA LYS A 41 -23.89 -10.53 1.25
C LYS A 41 -24.14 -9.04 1.22
N CYS A 42 -23.07 -8.29 1.48
CA CYS A 42 -23.05 -6.86 1.23
C CYS A 42 -22.76 -6.63 -0.26
N GLY A 43 -23.44 -5.66 -0.84
CA GLY A 43 -23.15 -5.15 -2.18
C GLY A 43 -23.49 -3.67 -2.27
N LEU A 44 -23.11 -3.06 -3.39
CA LEU A 44 -23.43 -1.67 -3.68
C LEU A 44 -24.40 -1.58 -4.85
N ILE A 45 -25.33 -0.64 -4.78
CA ILE A 45 -26.23 -0.32 -5.87
C ILE A 45 -25.43 0.38 -6.97
N VAL A 46 -25.36 -0.22 -8.15
CA VAL A 46 -24.58 0.28 -9.30
C VAL A 46 -25.43 0.62 -10.51
N GLY A 47 -26.68 0.16 -10.54
CA GLY A 47 -27.65 0.46 -11.59
C GLY A 47 -29.08 0.43 -11.05
N ILE A 48 -29.98 1.13 -11.73
CA ILE A 48 -31.41 1.16 -11.42
C ILE A 48 -32.15 1.00 -12.74
N LYS A 49 -33.09 0.04 -12.80
CA LYS A 49 -33.89 -0.25 -13.99
C LYS A 49 -35.36 -0.50 -13.67
N GLU A 50 -36.21 -0.32 -14.67
CA GLU A 50 -37.65 -0.50 -14.50
C GLU A 50 -38.03 -1.98 -14.41
N LYS A 51 -37.42 -2.81 -15.25
CA LYS A 51 -37.70 -4.25 -15.39
C LYS A 51 -36.39 -5.06 -15.38
N SER A 52 -36.48 -6.29 -14.88
CA SER A 52 -35.40 -7.27 -14.95
C SER A 52 -35.61 -8.17 -16.16
N GLU A 53 -34.53 -8.70 -16.71
CA GLU A 53 -34.57 -9.76 -17.73
C GLU A 53 -34.92 -11.13 -17.13
N PHE A 54 -34.97 -11.22 -15.79
CA PHE A 54 -35.29 -12.43 -15.06
C PHE A 54 -36.69 -12.37 -14.44
N ASP A 55 -37.46 -13.45 -14.58
CA ASP A 55 -38.85 -13.52 -14.10
C ASP A 55 -38.96 -13.46 -12.56
N SER A 56 -37.96 -13.98 -11.84
CA SER A 56 -37.96 -14.08 -10.38
C SER A 56 -36.71 -13.47 -9.77
N VAL A 57 -36.83 -12.23 -9.30
CA VAL A 57 -35.79 -11.52 -8.54
C VAL A 57 -36.07 -11.52 -7.04
N ARG A 58 -35.03 -11.73 -6.23
CA ARG A 58 -35.13 -11.64 -4.77
C ARG A 58 -35.21 -10.17 -4.33
N GLN A 59 -35.73 -9.93 -3.13
CA GLN A 59 -35.75 -8.59 -2.52
C GLN A 59 -34.47 -8.29 -1.73
N ILE A 60 -34.17 -7.00 -1.61
CA ILE A 60 -33.13 -6.48 -0.70
C ILE A 60 -33.59 -6.66 0.75
N LEU A 61 -32.65 -6.98 1.65
CA LEU A 61 -32.92 -7.23 3.06
C LEU A 61 -32.81 -5.97 3.93
N ALA A 62 -31.79 -5.14 3.68
CA ALA A 62 -31.51 -3.96 4.49
C ALA A 62 -30.73 -2.91 3.67
N LEU A 63 -30.99 -1.63 3.95
CA LEU A 63 -30.09 -0.52 3.62
C LEU A 63 -29.06 -0.39 4.74
N LEU A 64 -27.79 -0.19 4.37
CA LEU A 64 -26.69 -0.07 5.32
C LEU A 64 -26.27 1.39 5.53
N ASP A 65 -26.64 2.27 4.61
CA ASP A 65 -26.34 3.70 4.64
C ASP A 65 -27.57 4.51 4.21
N GLU A 66 -27.79 5.65 4.88
CA GLU A 66 -28.84 6.60 4.49
C GLU A 66 -28.47 7.38 3.21
N HIS A 67 -27.18 7.63 3.01
CA HIS A 67 -26.63 8.37 1.87
C HIS A 67 -25.64 7.50 1.07
N PRO A 68 -25.48 7.73 -0.24
CA PRO A 68 -24.42 7.11 -1.02
C PRO A 68 -23.05 7.34 -0.41
N ILE A 69 -22.30 6.27 -0.23
CA ILE A 69 -20.92 6.35 0.27
C ILE A 69 -19.90 6.46 -0.87
N ILE A 70 -20.30 6.05 -2.08
CA ILE A 70 -19.53 6.21 -3.31
C ILE A 70 -20.36 7.09 -4.26
N ASN A 71 -19.76 8.15 -4.80
CA ASN A 71 -20.41 9.02 -5.77
C ASN A 71 -20.35 8.41 -7.19
N ARG A 72 -21.01 9.04 -8.15
CA ARG A 72 -21.06 8.55 -9.53
C ARG A 72 -19.68 8.47 -10.18
N ASP A 73 -18.85 9.49 -9.99
CA ASP A 73 -17.52 9.53 -10.60
C ASP A 73 -16.63 8.36 -10.12
N LEU A 74 -16.69 8.03 -8.82
CA LEU A 74 -16.01 6.85 -8.30
C LEU A 74 -16.63 5.53 -8.75
N LEU A 75 -17.96 5.45 -8.96
CA LEU A 75 -18.56 4.25 -9.56
C LEU A 75 -18.02 4.02 -10.98
N ASP A 76 -17.95 5.08 -11.78
CA ASP A 76 -17.43 4.99 -13.15
C ASP A 76 -15.92 4.67 -13.16
N LEU A 77 -15.14 5.26 -12.25
CA LEU A 77 -13.72 4.96 -12.08
C LEU A 77 -13.51 3.49 -11.70
N THR A 78 -14.21 3.02 -10.66
CA THR A 78 -14.07 1.64 -10.16
C THR A 78 -14.55 0.61 -11.19
N ARG A 79 -15.55 0.97 -12.01
CA ARG A 79 -15.97 0.15 -13.16
C ARG A 79 -14.87 0.05 -14.20
N TRP A 80 -14.27 1.18 -14.59
CA TRP A 80 -13.16 1.19 -15.54
C TRP A 80 -11.98 0.35 -15.03
N VAL A 81 -11.62 0.47 -13.75
CA VAL A 81 -10.57 -0.36 -13.12
C VAL A 81 -10.92 -1.85 -13.21
N ALA A 82 -12.16 -2.22 -12.87
CA ALA A 82 -12.61 -3.61 -12.93
C ALA A 82 -12.52 -4.19 -14.34
N GLU A 83 -12.96 -3.41 -15.33
CA GLU A 83 -12.93 -3.79 -16.73
C GLU A 83 -11.51 -3.86 -17.29
N TYR A 84 -10.66 -2.86 -17.01
CA TYR A 84 -9.28 -2.78 -17.51
C TYR A 84 -8.40 -3.91 -16.94
N TYR A 85 -8.45 -4.11 -15.61
CA TYR A 85 -7.64 -5.12 -14.93
C TYR A 85 -8.30 -6.50 -14.85
N PHE A 86 -9.44 -6.70 -15.54
CA PHE A 86 -10.14 -7.97 -15.63
C PHE A 86 -10.47 -8.60 -14.26
N CYS A 87 -11.06 -7.82 -13.36
CA CYS A 87 -11.44 -8.28 -12.01
C CYS A 87 -12.91 -7.95 -11.70
N GLY A 88 -13.43 -8.47 -10.58
CA GLY A 88 -14.82 -8.21 -10.18
C GLY A 88 -15.03 -6.76 -9.77
N TRP A 89 -16.10 -6.11 -10.25
CA TRP A 89 -16.40 -4.72 -9.87
C TRP A 89 -16.60 -4.58 -8.35
N GLY A 90 -17.19 -5.59 -7.72
CA GLY A 90 -17.32 -5.64 -6.26
C GLY A 90 -15.99 -5.68 -5.49
N GLU A 91 -14.94 -6.29 -6.04
CA GLU A 91 -13.59 -6.28 -5.44
C GLU A 91 -12.99 -4.89 -5.49
N VAL A 92 -13.17 -4.18 -6.62
CA VAL A 92 -12.70 -2.81 -6.76
C VAL A 92 -13.47 -1.84 -5.86
N LEU A 93 -14.80 -1.99 -5.78
CA LEU A 93 -15.61 -1.20 -4.86
C LEU A 93 -15.21 -1.44 -3.41
N GLN A 94 -14.88 -2.69 -3.04
CA GLN A 94 -14.36 -2.98 -1.71
C GLN A 94 -13.01 -2.30 -1.46
N ALA A 95 -12.10 -2.32 -2.44
CA ALA A 95 -10.81 -1.64 -2.35
C ALA A 95 -10.94 -0.10 -2.26
N ALA A 96 -12.04 0.46 -2.78
CA ALA A 96 -12.36 1.88 -2.70
C ALA A 96 -12.94 2.32 -1.34
N LEU A 97 -13.39 1.39 -0.51
CA LEU A 97 -13.97 1.68 0.80
C LEU A 97 -12.92 1.60 1.92
N PRO A 98 -13.00 2.45 2.96
CA PRO A 98 -12.13 2.33 4.13
C PRO A 98 -12.38 1.01 4.86
N GLY A 99 -11.32 0.51 5.51
CA GLY A 99 -11.39 -0.65 6.40
C GLY A 99 -12.42 -0.45 7.51
N GLY A 100 -12.98 -1.55 8.03
CA GLY A 100 -13.96 -1.50 9.12
C GLY A 100 -15.41 -1.18 8.71
N LEU A 101 -15.64 -0.72 7.47
CA LEU A 101 -16.98 -0.60 6.88
C LEU A 101 -17.54 -1.96 6.41
N GLY A 102 -16.72 -3.02 6.35
CA GLY A 102 -17.20 -4.36 6.04
C GLY A 102 -18.33 -4.79 6.97
N VAL A 103 -19.45 -5.24 6.40
CA VAL A 103 -20.52 -5.86 7.18
C VAL A 103 -20.10 -7.29 7.49
N HIS A 104 -19.84 -7.57 8.76
CA HIS A 104 -19.57 -8.92 9.22
C HIS A 104 -20.87 -9.57 9.67
N LEU A 105 -21.17 -10.71 9.07
CA LEU A 105 -22.24 -11.60 9.55
C LEU A 105 -21.64 -12.45 10.66
N GLN A 106 -22.04 -12.19 11.90
CA GLN A 106 -21.77 -13.13 12.96
C GLN A 106 -22.77 -14.26 12.84
N SER A 107 -22.24 -15.48 12.69
CA SER A 107 -23.06 -16.68 12.78
C SER A 107 -23.23 -16.98 14.26
N GLU A 108 -24.46 -16.84 14.72
CA GLU A 108 -24.92 -17.35 16.01
C GLU A 108 -25.54 -18.72 15.78
N TYR A 109 -25.15 -19.68 16.60
CA TYR A 109 -25.67 -21.02 16.60
C TYR A 109 -26.61 -21.17 17.79
N SER A 110 -27.70 -21.87 17.56
CA SER A 110 -28.66 -22.23 18.59
C SER A 110 -29.08 -23.67 18.38
N TRP A 111 -29.38 -24.40 19.45
CA TRP A 111 -29.96 -25.73 19.34
C TRP A 111 -31.32 -25.69 18.62
N GLY A 112 -31.62 -26.76 17.87
CA GLY A 112 -32.93 -27.00 17.27
C GLY A 112 -33.97 -27.40 18.33
N SER A 113 -35.03 -28.08 17.89
CA SER A 113 -36.05 -28.62 18.81
C SER A 113 -35.55 -29.79 19.67
N SER A 114 -34.40 -30.36 19.33
CA SER A 114 -33.75 -31.46 20.05
C SER A 114 -32.24 -31.18 20.18
N ARG A 115 -31.65 -31.62 21.30
CA ARG A 115 -30.19 -31.60 21.52
C ARG A 115 -29.59 -32.97 21.18
N PRO A 116 -28.28 -33.04 20.88
CA PRO A 116 -27.57 -34.31 20.86
C PRO A 116 -27.79 -35.05 22.18
N ASP A 117 -27.98 -36.36 22.11
CA ASP A 117 -28.21 -37.20 23.28
C ASP A 117 -27.05 -37.05 24.28
N GLN A 118 -27.31 -37.01 25.59
CA GLN A 118 -26.25 -36.80 26.61
C GLN A 118 -25.15 -37.87 26.55
N ASN A 119 -25.42 -39.02 25.93
CA ASN A 119 -24.48 -40.12 25.69
C ASN A 119 -23.61 -39.96 24.44
N SER A 120 -23.83 -38.94 23.60
CA SER A 120 -22.88 -38.58 22.55
C SER A 120 -21.69 -37.87 23.19
N ARG A 121 -20.47 -38.42 23.07
CA ARG A 121 -19.23 -37.81 23.59
C ARG A 121 -19.04 -36.41 23.02
N LEU A 122 -19.59 -35.39 23.69
CA LEU A 122 -19.29 -34.01 23.40
C LEU A 122 -17.86 -33.75 23.89
N PRO A 123 -16.96 -33.21 23.04
CA PRO A 123 -15.58 -32.98 23.47
C PRO A 123 -15.56 -32.04 24.68
N GLU A 124 -14.89 -32.42 25.78
CA GLU A 124 -14.90 -31.67 27.05
C GLU A 124 -14.54 -30.19 26.87
N LYS A 125 -13.64 -29.89 25.93
CA LYS A 125 -13.22 -28.52 25.59
C LYS A 125 -14.37 -27.60 25.12
N PHE A 126 -15.47 -28.16 24.61
CA PHE A 126 -16.64 -27.38 24.19
C PHE A 126 -17.81 -27.45 25.17
N ALA A 127 -17.72 -28.20 26.28
CA ALA A 127 -18.84 -28.41 27.19
C ALA A 127 -19.46 -27.10 27.70
N GLY A 128 -18.61 -26.13 28.08
CA GLY A 128 -19.07 -24.81 28.54
C GLY A 128 -19.78 -23.97 27.47
N LEU A 129 -19.47 -24.20 26.20
CA LEU A 129 -20.07 -23.51 25.07
C LEU A 129 -21.36 -24.21 24.60
N LEU A 130 -21.35 -25.55 24.54
CA LEU A 130 -22.47 -26.38 24.10
C LEU A 130 -23.62 -26.45 25.13
N ASN A 131 -23.32 -26.20 26.42
CA ASN A 131 -24.34 -26.07 27.46
C ASN A 131 -25.18 -24.79 27.34
N ARG A 132 -24.70 -23.79 26.60
CA ARG A 132 -25.45 -22.54 26.34
C ARG A 132 -26.54 -22.79 25.31
N GLU A 133 -27.61 -22.00 25.38
CA GLU A 133 -28.66 -22.03 24.34
C GLU A 133 -28.18 -21.43 23.01
N ARG A 134 -27.25 -20.47 23.09
CA ARG A 134 -26.70 -19.75 21.93
C ARG A 134 -25.21 -19.49 22.12
N TRP A 135 -24.48 -19.50 21.01
CA TRP A 135 -23.06 -19.12 20.95
C TRP A 135 -22.70 -18.67 19.54
N THR A 136 -21.53 -18.05 19.39
CA THR A 136 -21.08 -17.47 18.12
C THR A 136 -19.98 -18.32 17.46
N ASP A 137 -19.79 -18.17 16.14
CA ASP A 137 -18.69 -18.83 15.41
C ASP A 137 -17.32 -18.45 15.95
N GLN A 138 -17.18 -17.24 16.50
CA GLN A 138 -15.94 -16.76 17.06
C GLN A 138 -15.60 -17.47 18.36
N GLU A 139 -16.56 -17.59 19.28
CA GLU A 139 -16.37 -18.35 20.53
C GLU A 139 -16.06 -19.83 20.26
N TRP A 140 -16.62 -20.42 19.19
CA TRP A 140 -16.25 -21.77 18.75
C TRP A 140 -14.78 -21.86 18.29
N LYS A 141 -14.31 -20.88 17.51
CA LYS A 141 -12.93 -20.83 16.99
C LYS A 141 -11.89 -20.54 18.06
N GLU A 142 -12.21 -19.71 19.05
CA GLU A 142 -11.33 -19.40 20.19
C GLU A 142 -10.95 -20.65 21.00
N LEU A 143 -11.75 -21.72 20.91
CA LEU A 143 -11.49 -23.01 21.53
C LEU A 143 -10.65 -23.97 20.65
N ASN A 144 -10.11 -23.50 19.52
CA ASN A 144 -9.24 -24.25 18.59
C ASN A 144 -9.81 -25.64 18.22
N PRO A 145 -10.88 -25.69 17.39
CA PRO A 145 -11.47 -26.96 16.94
C PRO A 145 -10.48 -27.77 16.08
N SER A 146 -10.48 -29.09 16.29
CA SER A 146 -9.79 -30.05 15.41
C SER A 146 -10.65 -30.33 14.17
N ALA A 147 -10.08 -31.00 13.16
CA ALA A 147 -10.83 -31.39 11.97
C ALA A 147 -12.08 -32.24 12.29
N ALA A 148 -11.97 -33.16 13.25
CA ALA A 148 -13.08 -34.00 13.70
C ALA A 148 -14.19 -33.18 14.39
N ASP A 149 -13.83 -32.13 15.13
CA ASP A 149 -14.82 -31.25 15.78
C ASP A 149 -15.62 -30.44 14.76
N GLU A 150 -14.94 -30.00 13.69
CA GLU A 150 -15.60 -29.25 12.62
C GLU A 150 -16.52 -30.16 11.78
N GLU A 151 -16.14 -31.42 11.54
CA GLU A 151 -17.01 -32.42 10.91
C GLU A 151 -18.25 -32.72 11.76
N LEU A 152 -18.08 -32.86 13.08
CA LEU A 152 -19.18 -33.08 14.02
C LEU A 152 -20.18 -31.91 14.00
N ARG A 153 -19.66 -30.68 14.03
CA ARG A 153 -20.47 -29.46 13.92
C ARG A 153 -21.22 -29.39 12.58
N GLN A 154 -20.58 -29.78 11.48
CA GLN A 154 -21.25 -29.86 10.17
C GLN A 154 -22.35 -30.92 10.15
N SER A 155 -22.13 -32.07 10.82
CA SER A 155 -23.15 -33.10 10.99
C SER A 155 -24.38 -32.58 11.75
N TRP A 156 -24.20 -31.81 12.82
CA TRP A 156 -25.31 -31.18 13.54
C TRP A 156 -26.07 -30.14 12.71
N LEU A 157 -25.37 -29.37 11.89
CA LEU A 157 -26.00 -28.42 10.96
C LEU A 157 -26.82 -29.14 9.87
N ASN A 158 -26.29 -30.23 9.32
CA ASN A 158 -26.94 -31.01 8.26
C ASN A 158 -28.16 -31.78 8.77
N SER A 159 -28.11 -32.29 10.00
CA SER A 159 -29.22 -32.99 10.67
C SER A 159 -30.29 -32.05 11.23
N GLY A 160 -30.04 -30.75 11.26
CA GLY A 160 -30.96 -29.75 11.83
C GLY A 160 -30.95 -29.67 13.36
N LEU A 161 -30.09 -30.44 14.04
CA LEU A 161 -29.85 -30.34 15.49
C LEU A 161 -29.28 -28.98 15.87
N LEU A 162 -28.45 -28.40 15.00
CA LEU A 162 -27.92 -27.06 15.17
C LEU A 162 -28.53 -26.12 14.13
N LYS A 163 -29.16 -25.04 14.59
CA LYS A 163 -29.64 -23.95 13.74
C LYS A 163 -28.58 -22.84 13.72
N VAL A 164 -28.31 -22.30 12.55
CA VAL A 164 -27.44 -21.13 12.38
C VAL A 164 -28.29 -19.92 12.01
N GLN A 165 -28.30 -18.92 12.89
CA GLN A 165 -28.81 -17.59 12.59
C GLN A 165 -27.64 -16.67 12.31
N ARG A 166 -27.71 -15.94 11.20
CA ARG A 166 -26.68 -14.96 10.85
C ARG A 166 -27.21 -13.57 11.15
N HIS A 167 -26.70 -13.00 12.22
CA HIS A 167 -26.97 -11.63 12.65
C HIS A 167 -25.96 -10.69 12.03
N LEU A 168 -26.43 -9.48 11.75
CA LEU A 168 -25.58 -8.43 11.23
C LEU A 168 -24.87 -7.80 12.42
N VAL A 169 -23.55 -8.02 12.55
CA VAL A 169 -22.78 -7.27 13.53
C VAL A 169 -22.42 -5.94 12.91
N GLN A 170 -22.71 -4.87 13.64
CA GLN A 170 -22.42 -3.49 13.24
C GLN A 170 -20.95 -3.34 12.81
N GLN A 171 -20.74 -2.41 11.89
CA GLN A 171 -19.45 -2.00 11.34
C GLN A 171 -18.39 -1.90 12.46
N ARG A 172 -17.18 -2.44 12.21
CA ARG A 172 -16.06 -2.38 13.18
C ARG A 172 -15.63 -0.94 13.44
N ALA A 173 -15.65 -0.10 12.40
CA ALA A 173 -15.44 1.32 12.54
C ALA A 173 -16.77 2.01 12.89
N LYS A 174 -16.96 2.32 14.18
CA LYS A 174 -18.06 3.18 14.63
C LYS A 174 -17.68 4.65 14.53
N ILE A 175 -18.65 5.50 14.24
CA ILE A 175 -18.53 6.94 14.43
C ILE A 175 -18.18 7.17 15.90
N LYS A 176 -17.05 7.81 16.16
CA LYS A 176 -16.67 8.20 17.51
C LYS A 176 -17.45 9.47 17.86
N THR A 177 -18.24 9.40 18.92
CA THR A 177 -18.83 10.59 19.55
C THR A 177 -18.19 10.80 20.90
N GLU A 178 -18.11 12.06 21.29
CA GLU A 178 -17.77 12.44 22.65
C GLU A 178 -18.92 13.25 23.22
N ARG A 179 -19.08 13.20 24.54
CA ARG A 179 -20.08 13.99 25.24
C ARG A 179 -19.56 15.41 25.43
N TRP A 180 -20.22 16.38 24.83
CA TRP A 180 -19.89 17.79 24.94
C TRP A 180 -20.87 18.53 25.84
N VAL A 181 -20.39 19.64 26.40
CA VAL A 181 -21.14 20.50 27.30
C VAL A 181 -21.09 21.92 26.76
N ARG A 182 -22.24 22.61 26.72
CA ARG A 182 -22.33 24.04 26.42
C ARG A 182 -23.29 24.74 27.38
N LEU A 183 -23.15 26.05 27.51
CA LEU A 183 -24.10 26.87 28.26
C LEU A 183 -25.44 26.89 27.52
N LYS A 184 -26.53 26.65 28.25
CA LYS A 184 -27.89 26.75 27.69
C LYS A 184 -28.40 28.19 27.74
N ASN A 185 -28.00 28.92 28.78
CA ASN A 185 -28.25 30.35 28.96
C ASN A 185 -26.95 31.02 29.43
N SER A 186 -26.64 32.23 28.94
CA SER A 186 -25.64 33.08 29.62
C SER A 186 -26.15 33.31 31.04
N PRO A 187 -25.35 33.01 32.08
CA PRO A 187 -25.80 33.21 33.45
C PRO A 187 -26.03 34.71 33.68
N SER A 188 -27.27 35.15 33.60
CA SER A 188 -27.71 36.41 34.18
C SER A 188 -27.63 36.21 35.70
N ASP A 189 -26.74 36.97 36.31
CA ASP A 189 -26.51 37.13 37.75
C ASP A 189 -25.56 36.15 38.47
N LYS A 190 -24.52 36.80 39.04
CA LYS A 190 -23.67 36.40 40.18
C LYS A 190 -22.46 35.48 39.93
N LEU A 191 -21.58 35.84 39.00
CA LEU A 191 -20.14 35.63 39.21
C LEU A 191 -19.60 36.74 40.12
N GLY A 192 -19.88 36.60 41.42
CA GLY A 192 -19.42 37.55 42.43
C GLY A 192 -17.89 37.68 42.42
N LYS A 193 -17.38 38.91 42.24
CA LYS A 193 -15.98 39.25 42.48
C LYS A 193 -15.66 38.94 43.95
N SER A 194 -14.92 37.86 44.21
CA SER A 194 -14.42 37.59 45.57
C SER A 194 -13.04 36.95 45.48
N GLY A 195 -12.08 37.53 46.21
CA GLY A 195 -10.69 37.08 46.35
C GLY A 195 -10.51 35.77 47.13
N ARG A 196 -11.39 34.78 46.94
CA ARG A 196 -11.26 33.40 47.45
C ARG A 196 -11.08 32.43 46.29
N LYS A 197 -10.40 31.30 46.52
CA LYS A 197 -10.23 30.21 45.53
C LYS A 197 -11.58 29.89 44.87
N LYS A 198 -11.68 30.12 43.56
CA LYS A 198 -12.89 29.87 42.76
C LYS A 198 -13.36 28.42 42.94
N THR A 199 -14.67 28.22 43.10
CA THR A 199 -15.26 26.89 43.21
C THR A 199 -15.16 26.13 41.88
N LYS A 200 -15.20 24.79 41.91
CA LYS A 200 -15.20 23.97 40.67
C LYS A 200 -16.37 24.35 39.74
N ARG A 201 -17.53 24.71 40.30
CA ARG A 201 -18.69 25.21 39.56
C ARG A 201 -18.38 26.53 38.84
N GLN A 202 -17.77 27.51 39.52
CA GLN A 202 -17.40 28.78 38.90
C GLN A 202 -16.36 28.62 37.79
N ARG A 203 -15.34 27.80 38.00
CA ARG A 203 -14.32 27.51 36.97
C ARG A 203 -14.92 26.86 35.72
N LEU A 204 -15.87 25.94 35.91
CA LEU A 204 -16.57 25.29 34.81
C LEU A 204 -17.35 26.30 33.98
N LEU A 205 -18.11 27.18 34.64
CA LEU A 205 -18.90 28.21 33.95
C LEU A 205 -18.01 29.25 33.25
N GLU A 206 -16.86 29.61 33.83
CA GLU A 206 -15.89 30.49 33.18
C GLU A 206 -15.31 29.87 31.91
N ILE A 207 -14.91 28.59 31.96
CA ILE A 207 -14.40 27.89 30.78
C ILE A 207 -15.46 27.81 29.68
N LEU A 208 -16.73 27.58 30.03
CA LEU A 208 -17.84 27.56 29.06
C LEU A 208 -18.29 28.96 28.59
N LEU A 209 -17.91 30.02 29.31
CA LEU A 209 -18.10 31.41 28.86
C LEU A 209 -17.00 31.83 27.87
N GLU A 210 -15.79 31.32 28.05
CA GLU A 210 -14.66 31.55 27.13
C GLU A 210 -14.72 30.65 25.88
N ARG A 211 -15.31 29.45 26.01
CA ARG A 211 -15.42 28.45 24.94
C ARG A 211 -16.88 28.02 24.80
N ASP A 212 -17.48 28.27 23.63
CA ASP A 212 -18.90 27.97 23.35
C ASP A 212 -19.31 26.54 23.72
N SER A 213 -18.44 25.56 23.48
CA SER A 213 -18.64 24.17 23.86
C SER A 213 -17.30 23.49 24.19
N VAL A 214 -17.30 22.50 25.09
CA VAL A 214 -16.10 21.77 25.50
C VAL A 214 -16.42 20.28 25.73
N PRO A 215 -15.52 19.34 25.37
CA PRO A 215 -15.66 17.93 25.74
C PRO A 215 -15.73 17.77 27.26
N TRP A 216 -16.70 17.00 27.74
CA TRP A 216 -16.88 16.77 29.18
C TRP A 216 -15.64 16.13 29.82
N LEU A 217 -14.97 15.21 29.13
CA LEU A 217 -13.75 14.56 29.61
C LEU A 217 -12.64 15.58 29.89
N ASN A 218 -12.36 16.47 28.93
CA ASN A 218 -11.34 17.50 29.09
C ASN A 218 -11.68 18.45 30.23
N LEU A 219 -12.94 18.90 30.30
CA LEU A 219 -13.43 19.79 31.34
C LEU A 219 -13.37 19.14 32.73
N ARG A 220 -13.72 17.84 32.82
CA ARG A 220 -13.66 17.04 34.04
C ARG A 220 -12.23 16.87 34.52
N ASP A 221 -11.29 16.60 33.62
CA ASP A 221 -9.90 16.33 33.96
C ASP A 221 -9.12 17.62 34.29
N GLU A 222 -9.41 18.73 33.58
CA GLU A 222 -8.85 20.07 33.84
C GLU A 222 -9.27 20.61 35.21
N ILE A 223 -10.57 20.49 35.56
CA ILE A 223 -11.13 21.02 36.81
C ILE A 223 -11.09 19.98 37.94
N LYS A 224 -10.78 18.72 37.62
CA LYS A 224 -10.94 17.55 38.50
C LYS A 224 -12.34 17.49 39.11
N ALA A 225 -13.37 17.70 38.30
CA ALA A 225 -14.76 17.79 38.74
C ALA A 225 -15.42 16.40 38.84
N PRO A 226 -16.31 16.16 39.83
CA PRO A 226 -17.09 14.92 39.90
C PRO A 226 -18.22 14.93 38.87
N ALA A 227 -18.58 13.75 38.34
CA ALA A 227 -19.68 13.59 37.37
C ALA A 227 -21.04 14.10 37.88
N SER A 228 -21.24 14.11 39.20
CA SER A 228 -22.44 14.66 39.85
C SER A 228 -22.64 16.15 39.60
N LEU A 229 -21.56 16.93 39.46
CA LEU A 229 -21.65 18.37 39.21
C LEU A 229 -22.26 18.67 37.84
N LEU A 230 -21.90 17.90 36.81
CA LEU A 230 -22.51 18.03 35.48
C LEU A 230 -24.00 17.70 35.54
N LYS A 231 -24.36 16.60 36.23
CA LYS A 231 -25.75 16.18 36.36
C LYS A 231 -26.60 17.28 37.01
N GLN A 232 -26.10 17.87 38.09
CA GLN A 232 -26.76 18.98 38.78
C GLN A 232 -26.94 20.20 37.86
N LEU A 233 -25.91 20.60 37.11
CA LEU A 233 -26.01 21.77 36.21
C LEU A 233 -26.95 21.53 35.02
N VAL A 234 -27.09 20.29 34.56
CA VAL A 234 -28.06 19.89 33.52
C VAL A 234 -29.49 19.91 34.08
N GLU A 235 -29.69 19.38 35.31
CA GLU A 235 -30.98 19.44 36.01
C GLU A 235 -31.41 20.89 36.29
N GLU A 236 -30.47 21.76 36.68
CA GLU A 236 -30.67 23.19 36.86
C GLU A 236 -30.82 23.98 35.53
N GLN A 237 -30.77 23.32 34.37
CA GLN A 237 -30.89 23.93 33.04
C GLN A 237 -29.83 25.02 32.74
N VAL A 238 -28.70 25.02 33.44
CA VAL A 238 -27.60 25.99 33.24
C VAL A 238 -26.73 25.58 32.05
N VAL A 239 -26.47 24.28 31.93
CA VAL A 239 -25.72 23.68 30.83
C VAL A 239 -26.56 22.60 30.17
N GLU A 240 -26.28 22.33 28.90
CA GLU A 240 -26.82 21.15 28.22
C GLU A 240 -25.71 20.26 27.71
N THR A 241 -26.01 18.96 27.60
CA THR A 241 -25.07 17.97 27.07
C THR A 241 -25.60 17.39 25.78
N PHE A 242 -24.74 17.28 24.80
CA PHE A 242 -25.03 16.65 23.51
C PHE A 242 -23.86 15.76 23.11
N GLU A 243 -24.13 14.81 22.23
CA GLU A 243 -23.08 13.99 21.63
C GLU A 243 -22.57 14.71 20.38
N GLU A 244 -21.27 14.96 20.31
CA GLU A 244 -20.63 15.56 19.15
C GLU A 244 -19.70 14.55 18.48
N ARG A 245 -19.72 14.50 17.15
CA ARG A 245 -18.87 13.61 16.38
C ARG A 245 -17.42 14.10 16.46
N VAL A 246 -16.52 13.22 16.88
CA VAL A 246 -15.08 13.49 16.94
C VAL A 246 -14.35 12.58 15.96
N PHE A 247 -13.42 13.15 15.20
CA PHE A 247 -12.59 12.41 14.25
C PHE A 247 -11.28 11.98 14.93
N ARG A 248 -10.96 10.70 14.89
CA ARG A 248 -9.60 10.19 15.18
C ARG A 248 -8.68 10.72 14.08
N ARG A 249 -7.64 11.45 14.48
CA ARG A 249 -6.72 12.13 13.55
C ARG A 249 -5.35 11.47 13.60
N PHE A 250 -4.72 11.33 12.43
CA PHE A 250 -3.31 10.96 12.34
C PHE A 250 -2.42 12.18 12.62
N LEU A 251 -2.39 12.64 13.88
CA LEU A 251 -1.69 13.84 14.35
C LEU A 251 -0.95 13.55 15.67
N PRO A 252 0.17 12.81 15.66
CA PRO A 252 0.85 12.41 16.90
C PRO A 252 1.32 13.60 17.75
N GLN A 253 1.58 14.76 17.16
CA GLN A 253 2.04 15.98 17.84
C GLN A 253 1.10 17.18 17.61
N GLY A 254 -0.13 16.95 17.14
CA GLY A 254 -1.02 18.03 16.70
C GLY A 254 -0.64 18.60 15.33
N LEU A 255 -1.24 19.74 14.97
CA LEU A 255 -0.93 20.46 13.73
C LEU A 255 0.40 21.23 13.87
N PRO A 256 1.28 21.18 12.86
CA PRO A 256 2.50 21.98 12.86
C PRO A 256 2.20 23.47 12.74
N VAL A 257 3.19 24.30 13.09
CA VAL A 257 3.10 25.75 12.94
C VAL A 257 2.98 26.12 11.45
N PRO A 258 2.02 26.97 11.06
CA PRO A 258 1.91 27.42 9.68
C PRO A 258 3.17 28.15 9.20
N THR A 259 3.55 27.95 7.95
CA THR A 259 4.68 28.65 7.32
C THR A 259 4.34 29.10 5.91
N ASP A 260 5.04 30.12 5.42
CA ASP A 260 4.79 30.69 4.10
C ASP A 260 5.33 29.79 2.96
N PHE A 261 4.73 29.95 1.77
CA PHE A 261 5.22 29.31 0.55
C PHE A 261 6.59 29.85 0.17
N GLN A 262 7.47 28.99 -0.33
CA GLN A 262 8.80 29.42 -0.76
C GLN A 262 8.72 30.11 -2.13
N LYS A 263 9.66 31.02 -2.38
CA LYS A 263 9.82 31.63 -3.70
C LYS A 263 10.40 30.59 -4.66
N LEU A 264 9.73 30.39 -5.79
CA LEU A 264 10.17 29.46 -6.82
C LEU A 264 11.48 29.93 -7.48
N SER A 265 12.35 28.98 -7.80
CA SER A 265 13.52 29.24 -8.67
C SER A 265 13.08 29.56 -10.11
N VAL A 266 14.01 30.03 -10.95
CA VAL A 266 13.71 30.33 -12.37
C VAL A 266 13.18 29.09 -13.10
N ASP A 267 13.84 27.94 -12.94
CA ASP A 267 13.41 26.68 -13.54
C ASP A 267 12.01 26.27 -13.04
N GLN A 268 11.77 26.40 -11.74
CA GLN A 268 10.47 26.08 -11.13
C GLN A 268 9.37 27.04 -11.60
N GLN A 269 9.68 28.32 -11.79
CA GLN A 269 8.73 29.34 -12.25
C GLN A 269 8.32 29.09 -13.71
N ASN A 270 9.24 28.66 -14.57
CA ASN A 270 8.95 28.31 -15.96
C ASN A 270 7.97 27.13 -16.05
N VAL A 271 8.23 26.08 -15.27
CA VAL A 271 7.35 24.91 -15.12
C VAL A 271 6.00 25.31 -14.54
N TRP A 272 6.01 26.13 -13.48
CA TRP A 272 4.81 26.60 -12.80
C TRP A 272 3.85 27.32 -13.73
N THR A 273 4.36 28.21 -14.59
CA THR A 273 3.56 29.00 -15.52
C THR A 273 2.69 28.11 -16.43
N LEU A 274 3.22 26.99 -16.90
CA LEU A 274 2.48 26.03 -17.74
C LEU A 274 1.44 25.24 -16.96
N ILE A 275 1.76 24.87 -15.71
CA ILE A 275 0.83 24.17 -14.81
C ILE A 275 -0.33 25.10 -14.41
N GLU A 276 -0.04 26.36 -14.09
CA GLU A 276 -1.05 27.36 -13.73
C GLU A 276 -2.06 27.57 -14.85
N GLN A 277 -1.60 27.78 -16.08
CA GLN A 277 -2.46 27.91 -17.27
C GLN A 277 -3.36 26.68 -17.46
N SER A 278 -2.82 25.49 -17.19
CA SER A 278 -3.57 24.23 -17.28
C SER A 278 -4.69 24.15 -16.23
N LEU A 279 -4.40 24.51 -14.97
CA LEU A 279 -5.38 24.50 -13.88
C LEU A 279 -6.56 25.45 -14.16
N ASP A 280 -6.29 26.60 -14.77
CA ASP A 280 -7.32 27.58 -15.15
C ASP A 280 -8.19 27.09 -16.32
N SER A 281 -7.69 26.21 -17.18
CA SER A 281 -8.36 25.79 -18.43
C SER A 281 -9.55 24.82 -18.27
N LYS A 282 -9.74 24.21 -17.08
CA LYS A 282 -10.71 23.13 -16.82
C LYS A 282 -10.67 21.98 -17.85
N LYS A 283 -9.50 21.71 -18.43
CA LYS A 283 -9.25 20.62 -19.38
C LYS A 283 -8.31 19.59 -18.76
N TYR A 284 -8.43 18.35 -19.23
CA TYR A 284 -7.43 17.34 -18.94
C TYR A 284 -6.10 17.71 -19.58
N ASN A 285 -5.05 17.71 -18.76
CA ASN A 285 -3.67 17.84 -19.20
C ASN A 285 -2.81 16.95 -18.31
N ALA A 286 -1.90 16.19 -18.91
CA ALA A 286 -0.95 15.37 -18.18
C ALA A 286 0.46 15.92 -18.34
N PHE A 287 1.13 16.18 -17.23
CA PHE A 287 2.51 16.65 -17.20
C PHE A 287 3.42 15.59 -16.59
N LEU A 288 4.52 15.28 -17.27
CA LEU A 288 5.64 14.56 -16.68
C LEU A 288 6.66 15.58 -16.18
N LEU A 289 6.74 15.79 -14.88
CA LEU A 289 7.72 16.67 -14.24
C LEU A 289 9.00 15.88 -13.96
N HIS A 290 9.95 15.98 -14.90
CA HIS A 290 11.27 15.38 -14.80
C HIS A 290 12.24 16.35 -14.10
N GLY A 291 12.56 16.07 -12.85
CA GLY A 291 13.44 16.95 -12.07
C GLY A 291 14.45 16.17 -11.26
N VAL A 292 15.74 16.52 -11.37
CA VAL A 292 16.85 15.86 -10.68
C VAL A 292 16.62 15.79 -9.16
N THR A 293 17.31 14.89 -8.47
CA THR A 293 17.16 14.78 -7.01
C THR A 293 17.53 16.11 -6.32
N GLY A 294 16.61 16.65 -5.52
CA GLY A 294 16.79 17.95 -4.87
C GLY A 294 16.41 19.18 -5.72
N SER A 295 15.81 19.00 -6.90
CA SER A 295 15.28 20.10 -7.75
C SER A 295 14.07 20.86 -7.18
N GLY A 296 13.51 20.41 -6.06
CA GLY A 296 12.37 21.07 -5.41
C GLY A 296 11.01 20.81 -6.06
N LYS A 297 10.80 19.66 -6.72
CA LYS A 297 9.49 19.23 -7.26
C LYS A 297 8.33 19.40 -6.27
N THR A 298 8.57 19.11 -4.99
CA THR A 298 7.56 19.27 -3.93
C THR A 298 7.04 20.69 -3.84
N GLU A 299 7.88 21.72 -4.01
CA GLU A 299 7.43 23.11 -3.96
C GLU A 299 6.49 23.43 -5.12
N VAL A 300 6.78 22.92 -6.32
CA VAL A 300 5.87 23.03 -7.48
C VAL A 300 4.52 22.38 -7.18
N TYR A 301 4.49 21.22 -6.51
CA TYR A 301 3.24 20.59 -6.10
C TYR A 301 2.47 21.44 -5.09
N LEU A 302 3.15 22.04 -4.11
CA LEU A 302 2.51 22.89 -3.10
C LEU A 302 1.87 24.12 -3.76
N HIS A 303 2.55 24.79 -4.69
CA HIS A 303 1.96 25.89 -5.45
C HIS A 303 0.77 25.44 -6.31
N ALA A 304 0.84 24.26 -6.94
CA ALA A 304 -0.27 23.70 -7.71
C ALA A 304 -1.50 23.38 -6.84
N VAL A 305 -1.29 22.81 -5.65
CA VAL A 305 -2.36 22.56 -4.70
C VAL A 305 -2.97 23.87 -4.21
N ARG A 306 -2.15 24.89 -3.90
CA ARG A 306 -2.64 26.22 -3.51
C ARG A 306 -3.58 26.80 -4.57
N LYS A 307 -3.14 26.87 -5.83
CA LYS A 307 -3.95 27.38 -6.95
C LYS A 307 -5.23 26.55 -7.15
N CYS A 308 -5.16 25.22 -7.01
CA CYS A 308 -6.33 24.35 -7.09
C CYS A 308 -7.38 24.71 -6.03
N LEU A 309 -6.95 24.97 -4.79
CA LEU A 309 -7.84 25.40 -3.71
C LEU A 309 -8.40 26.81 -3.91
N GLU A 310 -7.61 27.74 -4.46
CA GLU A 310 -8.07 29.09 -4.86
C GLU A 310 -9.19 29.03 -5.91
N LEU A 311 -9.21 27.98 -6.74
CA LEU A 311 -10.28 27.69 -7.69
C LEU A 311 -11.47 26.93 -7.08
N GLU A 312 -11.53 26.83 -5.74
CA GLU A 312 -12.55 26.11 -4.95
C GLU A 312 -12.67 24.60 -5.29
N LYS A 313 -11.58 24.02 -5.79
CA LYS A 313 -11.49 22.60 -6.11
C LYS A 313 -10.73 21.83 -5.04
N THR A 314 -10.69 20.51 -5.18
CA THR A 314 -9.94 19.61 -4.29
C THR A 314 -8.73 19.01 -4.99
N ALA A 315 -7.76 18.54 -4.19
CA ALA A 315 -6.52 17.96 -4.72
C ALA A 315 -6.26 16.57 -4.15
N LEU A 316 -5.78 15.66 -5.01
CA LEU A 316 -5.28 14.35 -4.66
C LEU A 316 -3.76 14.32 -4.82
N VAL A 317 -3.02 13.92 -3.79
CA VAL A 317 -1.57 13.75 -3.83
C VAL A 317 -1.23 12.31 -3.47
N LEU A 318 -0.80 11.55 -4.47
CA LEU A 318 -0.30 10.19 -4.31
C LEU A 318 1.21 10.23 -4.08
N VAL A 319 1.63 9.48 -3.07
CA VAL A 319 3.04 9.30 -2.71
C VAL A 319 3.32 7.80 -2.52
N PRO A 320 4.56 7.32 -2.71
CA PRO A 320 4.88 5.92 -2.40
C PRO A 320 4.56 5.58 -0.95
N GLU A 321 4.14 4.34 -0.68
CA GLU A 321 3.68 3.92 0.66
C GLU A 321 4.73 4.18 1.75
N ILE A 322 6.01 3.97 1.45
CA ILE A 322 7.13 4.22 2.38
C ILE A 322 7.55 5.68 2.47
N SER A 323 7.13 6.51 1.50
CA SER A 323 7.40 7.95 1.47
C SER A 323 6.37 8.78 2.22
N LEU A 324 5.25 8.18 2.66
CA LEU A 324 4.23 8.86 3.48
C LEU A 324 4.71 9.03 4.92
N THR A 325 5.79 9.77 5.07
CA THR A 325 6.43 10.07 6.35
C THR A 325 5.70 11.22 7.03
N PRO A 326 5.77 11.30 8.37
CA PRO A 326 5.33 12.50 9.08
C PRO A 326 5.97 13.78 8.52
N GLN A 327 7.22 13.72 8.06
CA GLN A 327 7.91 14.86 7.46
C GLN A 327 7.22 15.37 6.19
N LEU A 328 6.90 14.49 5.24
CA LEU A 328 6.22 14.89 4.00
C LEU A 328 4.82 15.41 4.29
N VAL A 329 4.06 14.71 5.13
CA VAL A 329 2.70 15.11 5.54
C VAL A 329 2.73 16.47 6.25
N ASN A 330 3.71 16.70 7.13
CA ASN A 330 3.83 17.95 7.87
C ASN A 330 4.15 19.12 6.94
N ARG A 331 4.95 18.94 5.87
CA ARG A 331 5.17 20.00 4.87
C ARG A 331 3.86 20.49 4.25
N PHE A 332 2.92 19.59 3.96
CA PHE A 332 1.59 19.98 3.48
C PHE A 332 0.76 20.63 4.59
N ARG A 333 0.78 20.08 5.80
CA ARG A 333 0.02 20.66 6.95
C ARG A 333 0.54 22.03 7.37
N GLU A 334 1.83 22.31 7.25
CA GLU A 334 2.41 23.63 7.48
C GLU A 334 1.86 24.68 6.51
N ARG A 335 1.48 24.28 5.28
CA ARG A 335 0.94 25.21 4.26
C ARG A 335 -0.59 25.27 4.25
N PHE A 336 -1.27 24.17 4.54
CA PHE A 336 -2.72 24.03 4.35
C PHE A 336 -3.48 23.71 5.65
N GLY A 337 -2.78 23.59 6.76
CA GLY A 337 -3.36 23.32 8.07
C GLY A 337 -4.22 22.05 8.09
N ASP A 338 -5.43 22.20 8.60
CA ASP A 338 -6.34 21.09 8.79
C ASP A 338 -7.00 20.60 7.50
N LEU A 339 -6.86 21.30 6.36
CA LEU A 339 -7.49 20.90 5.10
C LEU A 339 -6.92 19.59 4.52
N VAL A 340 -5.85 19.06 5.11
CA VAL A 340 -5.15 17.84 4.71
C VAL A 340 -5.71 16.62 5.44
N ALA A 341 -6.23 15.66 4.69
CA ALA A 341 -6.53 14.31 5.14
C ALA A 341 -5.46 13.32 4.65
N VAL A 342 -5.14 12.34 5.49
CA VAL A 342 -4.08 11.35 5.22
C VAL A 342 -4.71 9.96 5.14
N LEU A 343 -4.36 9.19 4.11
CA LEU A 343 -4.88 7.84 3.88
C LEU A 343 -3.76 6.83 3.59
N HIS A 344 -3.53 5.88 4.51
CA HIS A 344 -2.63 4.74 4.27
C HIS A 344 -2.97 3.48 5.08
N SER A 345 -2.31 2.38 4.72
CA SER A 345 -2.44 1.04 5.29
C SER A 345 -2.05 0.94 6.76
N GLY A 346 -1.10 1.77 7.21
CA GLY A 346 -0.59 1.79 8.59
C GLY A 346 -1.52 2.44 9.62
N MET A 347 -2.59 3.10 9.17
CA MET A 347 -3.62 3.67 10.05
C MET A 347 -4.59 2.59 10.51
N ASP A 348 -5.14 2.75 11.71
CA ASP A 348 -6.22 1.86 12.14
C ASP A 348 -7.53 2.12 11.35
N ASP A 349 -8.43 1.15 11.36
CA ASP A 349 -9.70 1.22 10.61
C ASP A 349 -10.55 2.43 11.03
N GLY A 350 -10.44 2.87 12.29
CA GLY A 350 -11.17 4.01 12.82
C GLY A 350 -10.63 5.35 12.32
N GLU A 351 -9.32 5.56 12.41
CA GLU A 351 -8.60 6.72 11.87
C GLU A 351 -8.83 6.86 10.37
N ARG A 352 -8.72 5.75 9.63
CA ARG A 352 -8.91 5.74 8.18
C ARG A 352 -10.35 6.08 7.80
N PHE A 353 -11.32 5.52 8.53
CA PHE A 353 -12.73 5.85 8.33
C PHE A 353 -13.02 7.34 8.61
N ASP A 354 -12.42 7.89 9.67
CA ASP A 354 -12.63 9.28 10.04
C ASP A 354 -12.01 10.25 9.03
N GLU A 355 -10.76 10.04 8.57
CA GLU A 355 -10.15 10.86 7.51
C GLU A 355 -10.89 10.70 6.16
N TRP A 356 -11.32 9.49 5.80
CA TRP A 356 -12.15 9.25 4.63
C TRP A 356 -13.48 10.02 4.71
N SER A 357 -14.11 10.04 5.89
CA SER A 357 -15.35 10.77 6.10
C SER A 357 -15.15 12.29 6.09
N ARG A 358 -14.01 12.82 6.56
CA ARG A 358 -13.68 14.25 6.45
C ARG A 358 -13.59 14.70 4.99
N ILE A 359 -13.01 13.85 4.13
CA ILE A 359 -12.96 14.08 2.68
C ILE A 359 -14.38 14.07 2.10
N GLN A 360 -15.18 13.05 2.43
CA GLN A 360 -16.55 12.92 1.93
C GLN A 360 -17.45 14.11 2.35
N LEU A 361 -17.29 14.59 3.58
CA LEU A 361 -18.02 15.75 4.14
C LEU A 361 -17.47 17.09 3.65
N GLY A 362 -16.39 17.10 2.85
CA GLY A 362 -15.76 18.31 2.34
C GLY A 362 -14.98 19.14 3.37
N GLN A 363 -14.75 18.60 4.57
CA GLN A 363 -13.96 19.22 5.64
C GLN A 363 -12.45 19.18 5.31
N ALA A 364 -12.00 18.11 4.65
CA ALA A 364 -10.68 18.04 4.05
C ALA A 364 -10.79 18.27 2.54
N LYS A 365 -9.94 19.16 2.01
CA LYS A 365 -9.90 19.50 0.58
C LYS A 365 -8.70 18.89 -0.14
N ILE A 366 -7.73 18.39 0.61
CA ILE A 366 -6.54 17.72 0.11
C ILE A 366 -6.52 16.31 0.68
N ALA A 367 -6.48 15.29 -0.18
CA ALA A 367 -6.18 13.93 0.23
C ALA A 367 -4.74 13.58 -0.13
N ILE A 368 -3.96 13.17 0.86
CA ILE A 368 -2.59 12.67 0.67
C ILE A 368 -2.56 11.20 1.08
N GLY A 369 -1.98 10.35 0.25
CA GLY A 369 -1.85 8.96 0.64
C GLY A 369 -1.08 8.08 -0.31
N ALA A 370 -1.00 6.81 0.06
CA ALA A 370 -0.41 5.77 -0.78
C ALA A 370 -1.35 5.42 -1.95
N ARG A 371 -1.03 4.34 -2.66
CA ARG A 371 -1.81 3.82 -3.79
C ARG A 371 -3.33 3.82 -3.59
N SER A 372 -3.84 3.38 -2.43
CA SER A 372 -5.28 3.26 -2.17
C SER A 372 -6.02 4.60 -2.07
N ALA A 373 -5.31 5.71 -1.83
CA ALA A 373 -5.90 7.04 -1.81
C ALA A 373 -6.44 7.48 -3.17
N ILE A 374 -6.12 6.75 -4.26
CA ILE A 374 -6.74 6.97 -5.57
C ILE A 374 -8.26 6.85 -5.56
N PHE A 375 -8.85 6.20 -4.56
CA PHE A 375 -10.29 6.08 -4.38
C PHE A 375 -10.87 7.08 -3.35
N ALA A 376 -10.09 8.07 -2.91
CA ALA A 376 -10.57 9.09 -1.99
C ALA A 376 -11.81 9.82 -2.56
N PRO A 377 -12.90 9.98 -1.79
CA PRO A 377 -14.17 10.56 -2.24
C PRO A 377 -14.14 12.09 -2.30
N LEU A 378 -13.11 12.63 -2.95
CA LEU A 378 -12.96 14.05 -3.21
C LEU A 378 -14.05 14.52 -4.18
N GLN A 379 -14.71 15.62 -3.84
CA GLN A 379 -15.68 16.30 -4.70
C GLN A 379 -15.00 17.42 -5.47
N ASN A 380 -15.39 17.66 -6.73
CA ASN A 380 -14.80 18.69 -7.59
C ASN A 380 -13.27 18.59 -7.68
N LEU A 381 -12.77 17.41 -8.05
CA LEU A 381 -11.33 17.15 -8.16
C LEU A 381 -10.70 18.06 -9.23
N GLY A 382 -9.74 18.90 -8.80
CA GLY A 382 -9.07 19.90 -9.65
C GLY A 382 -7.59 19.65 -9.89
N LEU A 383 -6.99 18.69 -9.19
CA LEU A 383 -5.58 18.36 -9.38
C LEU A 383 -5.30 16.95 -8.87
N VAL A 384 -4.53 16.19 -9.65
CA VAL A 384 -3.91 14.94 -9.21
C VAL A 384 -2.39 15.08 -9.29
N VAL A 385 -1.68 14.82 -8.21
CA VAL A 385 -0.21 14.76 -8.17
C VAL A 385 0.19 13.32 -7.86
N ILE A 386 1.18 12.81 -8.58
CA ILE A 386 1.79 11.50 -8.35
C ILE A 386 3.28 11.74 -8.15
N ASP A 387 3.74 11.71 -6.90
CA ASP A 387 5.17 11.85 -6.61
C ASP A 387 5.88 10.50 -6.78
N GLU A 388 7.15 10.55 -7.21
CA GLU A 388 7.97 9.39 -7.54
C GLU A 388 7.19 8.37 -8.41
N GLU A 389 6.58 8.81 -9.52
CA GLU A 389 5.63 8.01 -10.33
C GLU A 389 6.16 6.65 -10.80
N HIS A 390 7.49 6.51 -10.88
CA HIS A 390 8.18 5.27 -11.25
C HIS A 390 8.13 4.18 -10.16
N ASP A 391 7.67 4.52 -8.95
CA ASP A 391 7.71 3.63 -7.79
C ASP A 391 6.77 2.41 -7.95
N GLN A 392 7.31 1.22 -7.71
CA GLN A 392 6.58 -0.03 -7.86
C GLN A 392 5.48 -0.23 -6.80
N SER A 393 5.53 0.49 -5.67
CA SER A 393 4.48 0.45 -4.65
C SER A 393 3.12 0.93 -5.18
N TYR A 394 3.08 1.61 -6.32
CA TYR A 394 1.82 1.92 -7.00
C TYR A 394 1.12 0.70 -7.63
N LYS A 395 1.77 -0.45 -7.81
CA LYS A 395 1.12 -1.67 -8.35
C LYS A 395 0.61 -2.58 -7.23
N GLN A 396 -0.71 -2.81 -7.18
CA GLN A 396 -1.33 -3.72 -6.22
C GLN A 396 -0.95 -5.17 -6.53
N GLY A 397 -0.44 -5.87 -5.50
CA GLY A 397 0.01 -7.26 -5.60
C GLY A 397 -1.08 -8.32 -5.42
N GLU A 398 -2.28 -7.93 -4.98
CA GLU A 398 -3.45 -8.79 -4.82
C GLU A 398 -4.61 -8.27 -5.67
N SER A 399 -5.65 -9.09 -5.90
CA SER A 399 -6.85 -8.63 -6.59
C SER A 399 -7.54 -7.53 -5.76
N PRO A 400 -7.94 -6.39 -6.37
CA PRO A 400 -7.74 -6.00 -7.77
C PRO A 400 -6.30 -5.53 -8.05
N ARG A 401 -5.60 -6.14 -9.03
CA ARG A 401 -4.17 -5.87 -9.33
C ARG A 401 -3.95 -4.58 -10.15
N TYR A 402 -4.54 -3.46 -9.73
CA TYR A 402 -4.44 -2.20 -10.46
C TYR A 402 -3.08 -1.50 -10.28
N GLN A 403 -2.73 -0.65 -11.23
CA GLN A 403 -1.57 0.25 -11.17
C GLN A 403 -2.05 1.67 -10.83
N GLY A 404 -1.80 2.11 -9.60
CA GLY A 404 -2.31 3.37 -9.05
C GLY A 404 -1.95 4.60 -9.89
N ARG A 405 -0.76 4.61 -10.51
CA ARG A 405 -0.35 5.65 -11.45
C ARG A 405 -1.30 5.77 -12.64
N ASP A 406 -1.61 4.65 -13.29
CA ASP A 406 -2.44 4.63 -14.49
C ASP A 406 -3.89 4.97 -14.14
N VAL A 407 -4.37 4.50 -12.98
CA VAL A 407 -5.68 4.86 -12.43
C VAL A 407 -5.76 6.36 -12.12
N ALA A 408 -4.70 6.99 -11.61
CA ALA A 408 -4.63 8.43 -11.37
C ALA A 408 -4.69 9.25 -12.65
N VAL A 409 -3.96 8.84 -13.70
CA VAL A 409 -4.02 9.48 -15.01
C VAL A 409 -5.43 9.36 -15.61
N TYR A 410 -6.05 8.18 -15.51
CA TYR A 410 -7.42 7.97 -15.97
C TYR A 410 -8.44 8.76 -15.15
N ARG A 411 -8.32 8.79 -13.83
CA ARG A 411 -9.19 9.60 -12.95
C ARG A 411 -9.12 11.08 -13.32
N ALA A 412 -7.92 11.60 -13.56
CA ALA A 412 -7.76 12.98 -14.00
C ALA A 412 -8.38 13.24 -15.38
N PHE A 413 -8.29 12.27 -16.30
CA PHE A 413 -8.95 12.34 -17.60
C PHE A 413 -10.48 12.36 -17.47
N GLN A 414 -11.04 11.46 -16.66
CA GLN A 414 -12.47 11.37 -16.39
C GLN A 414 -13.02 12.68 -15.78
N GLU A 415 -12.29 13.25 -14.83
CA GLU A 415 -12.64 14.48 -14.10
C GLU A 415 -12.25 15.76 -14.88
N LYS A 416 -11.67 15.62 -16.07
CA LYS A 416 -11.21 16.71 -16.96
C LYS A 416 -10.28 17.70 -16.25
N THR A 417 -9.29 17.16 -15.54
CA THR A 417 -8.40 17.95 -14.69
C THR A 417 -6.92 17.69 -14.95
N THR A 418 -6.07 18.55 -14.38
CA THR A 418 -4.61 18.44 -14.50
C THR A 418 -4.07 17.27 -13.66
N VAL A 419 -3.16 16.49 -14.26
CA VAL A 419 -2.34 15.49 -13.55
C VAL A 419 -0.85 15.80 -13.70
N ILE A 420 -0.11 15.74 -12.59
CA ILE A 420 1.34 15.94 -12.54
C ILE A 420 1.97 14.63 -12.08
N LEU A 421 2.78 14.01 -12.94
CA LEU A 421 3.60 12.85 -12.62
C LEU A 421 5.02 13.32 -12.38
N GLY A 422 5.49 13.30 -11.15
CA GLY A 422 6.82 13.78 -10.81
C GLY A 422 7.81 12.67 -10.59
N SER A 423 9.03 12.84 -11.14
CA SER A 423 10.10 11.87 -10.95
C SER A 423 11.47 12.48 -11.24
N ALA A 424 12.51 12.01 -10.54
CA ALA A 424 13.89 12.22 -10.97
C ALA A 424 14.35 11.17 -11.98
N THR A 425 13.70 10.01 -11.99
CA THR A 425 14.01 8.88 -12.86
C THR A 425 12.69 8.31 -13.37
N PRO A 426 12.03 8.95 -14.34
CA PRO A 426 10.73 8.51 -14.85
C PRO A 426 10.69 7.02 -15.20
N SER A 427 9.50 6.43 -15.19
CA SER A 427 9.27 5.15 -15.82
C SER A 427 9.38 5.30 -17.34
N ILE A 428 9.86 4.27 -18.01
CA ILE A 428 9.97 4.28 -19.47
C ILE A 428 8.59 4.40 -20.13
N GLU A 429 7.52 3.90 -19.49
CA GLU A 429 6.14 4.13 -19.93
C GLU A 429 5.79 5.62 -19.96
N SER A 430 6.03 6.33 -18.85
CA SER A 430 5.72 7.76 -18.76
C SER A 430 6.58 8.58 -19.71
N TRP A 431 7.86 8.23 -19.87
CA TRP A 431 8.73 8.88 -20.86
C TRP A 431 8.24 8.67 -22.30
N GLN A 432 7.84 7.44 -22.64
CA GLN A 432 7.30 7.15 -23.97
C GLN A 432 5.97 7.86 -24.23
N ASN A 433 5.11 7.99 -23.20
CA ASN A 433 3.90 8.80 -23.30
C ASN A 433 4.21 10.28 -23.54
N SER A 434 5.30 10.82 -22.98
CA SER A 434 5.78 12.17 -23.30
C SER A 434 6.29 12.27 -24.74
N ARG A 435 7.10 11.31 -25.20
CA ARG A 435 7.59 11.27 -26.60
C ARG A 435 6.48 11.18 -27.64
N THR A 436 5.37 10.52 -27.30
CA THR A 436 4.20 10.37 -28.18
C THR A 436 3.19 11.52 -28.05
N GLY A 437 3.48 12.53 -27.22
CA GLY A 437 2.63 13.71 -27.04
C GLY A 437 1.40 13.48 -26.16
N LYS A 438 1.28 12.31 -25.50
CA LYS A 438 0.21 12.07 -24.52
C LYS A 438 0.44 12.84 -23.24
N TYR A 439 1.71 12.99 -22.82
CA TYR A 439 2.12 13.80 -21.69
C TYR A 439 2.97 14.98 -22.16
N HIS A 440 2.91 16.10 -21.46
CA HIS A 440 3.79 17.24 -21.65
C HIS A 440 4.98 17.11 -20.70
N LEU A 441 6.20 17.01 -21.25
CA LEU A 441 7.43 16.96 -20.45
C LEU A 441 7.76 18.35 -19.92
N LEU A 442 7.96 18.45 -18.61
CA LEU A 442 8.43 19.64 -17.90
C LEU A 442 9.73 19.29 -17.17
N GLU A 443 10.78 20.10 -17.32
CA GLU A 443 12.11 19.76 -16.82
C GLU A 443 12.61 20.71 -15.74
N LEU A 444 13.23 20.15 -14.69
CA LEU A 444 13.96 20.86 -13.63
C LEU A 444 15.40 20.32 -13.57
N PRO A 445 16.32 20.86 -14.38
CA PRO A 445 17.66 20.29 -14.55
C PRO A 445 18.58 20.56 -13.35
N SER A 446 18.29 21.60 -12.56
CA SER A 446 19.15 22.06 -11.46
C SER A 446 18.58 21.70 -10.09
N ARG A 447 19.47 21.56 -9.08
CA ARG A 447 19.05 21.49 -7.67
C ARG A 447 18.48 22.83 -7.22
N ALA A 448 17.50 22.79 -6.32
CA ALA A 448 16.81 23.99 -5.83
C ALA A 448 17.72 24.89 -4.98
N LEU A 449 18.68 24.30 -4.27
CA LEU A 449 19.61 25.01 -3.41
C LEU A 449 20.80 25.53 -4.23
N THR A 450 20.95 26.85 -4.28
CA THR A 450 21.96 27.53 -5.11
C THR A 450 23.37 27.06 -4.75
N GLY A 451 24.09 26.49 -5.72
CA GLY A 451 25.47 26.00 -5.55
C GLY A 451 25.60 24.50 -5.21
N ALA A 452 24.51 23.80 -4.88
CA ALA A 452 24.54 22.36 -4.63
C ALA A 452 24.78 21.57 -5.93
N LYS A 453 25.86 20.78 -5.96
CA LYS A 453 26.22 19.94 -7.12
C LYS A 453 25.72 18.50 -6.96
N LEU A 454 25.55 17.80 -8.08
CA LEU A 454 25.38 16.36 -8.06
C LEU A 454 26.66 15.70 -7.52
N PRO A 455 26.55 14.60 -6.76
CA PRO A 455 27.71 13.94 -6.21
C PRO A 455 28.52 13.24 -7.30
N GLU A 456 29.82 13.14 -7.08
CA GLU A 456 30.72 12.36 -7.94
C GLU A 456 30.44 10.87 -7.73
N VAL A 457 30.20 10.14 -8.84
CA VAL A 457 29.91 8.71 -8.81
C VAL A 457 31.03 7.94 -9.49
N GLU A 458 31.54 6.93 -8.81
CA GLU A 458 32.62 6.06 -9.28
C GLU A 458 32.17 4.60 -9.29
N LEU A 459 32.48 3.88 -10.38
CA LEU A 459 32.23 2.44 -10.50
C LEU A 459 33.50 1.67 -10.13
N LEU A 460 33.43 0.85 -9.09
CA LEU A 460 34.51 -0.01 -8.64
C LEU A 460 34.33 -1.43 -9.20
N ASP A 461 35.19 -1.84 -10.12
CA ASP A 461 35.21 -3.21 -10.66
C ASP A 461 35.74 -4.20 -9.62
N LEU A 462 34.85 -5.01 -9.07
CA LEU A 462 35.15 -6.02 -8.05
C LEU A 462 36.13 -7.12 -8.53
N ARG A 463 36.33 -7.25 -9.85
CA ARG A 463 37.29 -8.21 -10.43
C ARG A 463 38.72 -7.68 -10.39
N GLN A 464 38.90 -6.36 -10.33
CA GLN A 464 40.20 -5.69 -10.35
C GLN A 464 40.58 -5.13 -8.97
N GLN A 465 39.58 -4.74 -8.18
CA GLN A 465 39.78 -4.10 -6.89
C GLN A 465 40.09 -5.10 -5.78
N PRO A 466 41.13 -4.87 -4.96
CA PRO A 466 41.44 -5.74 -3.83
C PRO A 466 40.34 -5.64 -2.77
N ARG A 467 39.90 -6.81 -2.28
CA ARG A 467 38.97 -6.88 -1.14
C ARG A 467 39.66 -6.50 0.16
N GLN A 468 38.89 -5.97 1.10
CA GLN A 468 39.33 -5.76 2.47
C GLN A 468 39.49 -7.13 3.16
N SER A 469 40.65 -7.38 3.73
CA SER A 469 40.91 -8.61 4.47
C SER A 469 39.90 -8.79 5.61
N GLY A 470 39.28 -9.98 5.69
CA GLY A 470 38.28 -10.31 6.71
C GLY A 470 36.87 -9.81 6.40
N CYS A 471 36.62 -9.15 5.27
CA CYS A 471 35.29 -8.68 4.87
C CYS A 471 34.89 -9.27 3.51
N TYR A 472 33.64 -9.68 3.37
CA TYR A 472 33.13 -10.22 2.11
C TYR A 472 32.71 -9.11 1.14
N PHE A 473 32.09 -8.04 1.66
CA PHE A 473 31.40 -7.03 0.86
C PHE A 473 32.26 -5.84 0.44
N PHE A 474 33.39 -5.57 1.11
CA PHE A 474 34.08 -4.30 0.96
C PHE A 474 35.38 -4.40 0.15
N THR A 475 35.57 -3.45 -0.76
CA THR A 475 36.86 -3.15 -1.38
C THR A 475 37.67 -2.28 -0.43
N LYS A 476 39.00 -2.34 -0.55
CA LYS A 476 39.88 -1.46 0.25
C LYS A 476 39.56 0.02 0.03
N GLU A 477 39.23 0.40 -1.20
CA GLU A 477 38.85 1.76 -1.58
C GLU A 477 37.60 2.26 -0.86
N LEU A 478 36.54 1.45 -0.76
CA LEU A 478 35.33 1.83 -0.02
C LEU A 478 35.62 1.97 1.48
N VAL A 479 36.45 1.10 2.05
CA VAL A 479 36.86 1.20 3.46
C VAL A 479 37.66 2.47 3.73
N GLU A 480 38.58 2.84 2.83
CA GLU A 480 39.33 4.09 2.97
C GLU A 480 38.42 5.32 2.88
N ALA A 481 37.48 5.33 1.94
CA ALA A 481 36.48 6.39 1.85
C ALA A 481 35.63 6.51 3.13
N LEU A 482 35.20 5.39 3.70
CA LEU A 482 34.48 5.37 4.98
C LEU A 482 35.35 5.93 6.12
N ARG A 483 36.62 5.56 6.19
CA ARG A 483 37.57 6.07 7.19
C ARG A 483 37.70 7.59 7.12
N ILE A 484 37.85 8.15 5.92
CA ILE A 484 37.93 9.60 5.70
C ILE A 484 36.62 10.29 6.10
N CYS A 485 35.47 9.71 5.74
CA CYS A 485 34.15 10.23 6.10
C CYS A 485 33.99 10.33 7.63
N LEU A 486 34.34 9.26 8.35
CA LEU A 486 34.27 9.22 9.82
C LEU A 486 35.25 10.20 10.48
N GLN A 487 36.47 10.34 9.96
CA GLN A 487 37.44 11.32 10.45
C GLN A 487 36.94 12.76 10.33
N LYS A 488 36.18 13.07 9.27
CA LYS A 488 35.53 14.37 9.07
C LYS A 488 34.28 14.58 9.94
N LYS A 489 33.89 13.58 10.75
CA LYS A 489 32.64 13.55 11.51
C LYS A 489 31.43 13.76 10.59
N GLU A 490 31.44 13.04 9.47
CA GLU A 490 30.35 13.02 8.50
C GLU A 490 29.71 11.63 8.47
N GLN A 491 28.50 11.54 7.92
CA GLN A 491 27.74 10.30 7.89
C GLN A 491 27.84 9.60 6.54
N ALA A 492 27.77 8.27 6.55
CA ALA A 492 27.77 7.44 5.36
C ALA A 492 26.51 6.57 5.25
N ILE A 493 26.08 6.27 4.03
CA ILE A 493 25.07 5.26 3.73
C ILE A 493 25.72 4.10 3.00
N LEU A 494 25.47 2.88 3.46
CA LEU A 494 25.81 1.64 2.76
C LEU A 494 24.54 0.96 2.29
N PHE A 495 24.40 0.86 0.98
CA PHE A 495 23.21 0.35 0.31
C PHE A 495 23.47 -1.02 -0.31
N LEU A 496 22.58 -1.96 -0.03
CA LEU A 496 22.54 -3.25 -0.69
C LEU A 496 21.19 -3.42 -1.41
N ASN A 497 21.23 -3.63 -2.73
CA ASN A 497 20.03 -3.86 -3.54
C ASN A 497 19.53 -5.31 -3.42
N ARG A 498 19.27 -5.75 -2.18
CA ARG A 498 18.71 -7.04 -1.88
C ARG A 498 17.59 -6.86 -0.86
N ARG A 499 16.39 -7.33 -1.19
CA ARG A 499 15.32 -7.45 -0.19
C ARG A 499 15.82 -8.38 0.92
N GLY A 500 15.64 -7.95 2.17
CA GLY A 500 16.04 -8.67 3.37
C GLY A 500 15.73 -10.15 3.25
N TYR A 501 16.78 -10.95 3.26
CA TYR A 501 16.69 -12.37 3.54
C TYR A 501 17.44 -12.54 4.85
N ALA A 502 16.73 -12.97 5.88
CA ALA A 502 17.40 -13.55 7.02
C ALA A 502 18.23 -14.78 6.53
N PRO A 503 19.32 -15.10 7.24
CA PRO A 503 20.37 -15.97 6.73
C PRO A 503 19.83 -17.32 6.27
N VAL A 504 20.24 -17.77 5.07
CA VAL A 504 19.91 -19.11 4.57
C VAL A 504 20.96 -20.09 5.04
N VAL A 505 20.56 -21.34 5.24
CA VAL A 505 21.50 -22.42 5.57
C VAL A 505 22.03 -23.04 4.29
N GLN A 506 23.36 -23.01 4.11
CA GLN A 506 24.04 -23.59 2.96
C GLN A 506 25.07 -24.63 3.40
N CYS A 507 25.18 -25.71 2.63
CA CYS A 507 26.23 -26.70 2.82
C CYS A 507 27.59 -26.11 2.38
N PRO A 508 28.67 -26.25 3.17
CA PRO A 508 29.99 -25.76 2.78
C PRO A 508 30.65 -26.60 1.67
N GLU A 509 30.31 -27.89 1.55
CA GLU A 509 30.90 -28.78 0.55
C GLU A 509 30.14 -28.80 -0.78
N CYS A 510 28.85 -29.14 -0.78
CA CYS A 510 28.06 -29.22 -2.02
C CYS A 510 27.32 -27.93 -2.38
N GLU A 511 27.48 -26.86 -1.60
CA GLU A 511 26.85 -25.54 -1.81
C GLU A 511 25.31 -25.52 -1.86
N ASN A 512 24.65 -26.65 -1.59
CA ASN A 512 23.19 -26.73 -1.61
C ASN A 512 22.58 -25.96 -0.43
N THR A 513 21.50 -25.22 -0.70
CA THR A 513 20.71 -24.53 0.33
C THR A 513 19.56 -25.40 0.84
N ILE A 514 19.21 -25.27 2.11
CA ILE A 514 18.04 -25.96 2.65
C ILE A 514 16.78 -25.25 2.16
N ASN A 515 15.94 -25.97 1.41
CA ASN A 515 14.72 -25.43 0.82
C ASN A 515 13.47 -25.98 1.52
N CYS A 516 12.37 -25.24 1.42
CA CYS A 516 11.08 -25.61 1.98
C CYS A 516 10.44 -26.73 1.16
N ASP A 517 10.00 -27.81 1.80
CA ASP A 517 9.30 -28.91 1.14
C ASP A 517 7.93 -28.53 0.58
N ALA A 518 7.36 -27.40 1.01
CA ALA A 518 6.08 -26.89 0.55
C ALA A 518 6.19 -25.87 -0.59
N CYS A 519 7.26 -25.06 -0.61
CA CYS A 519 7.40 -23.92 -1.52
C CYS A 519 8.63 -24.05 -2.45
N SER A 520 9.54 -24.98 -2.18
CA SER A 520 10.85 -25.07 -2.83
C SER A 520 11.71 -23.80 -2.74
N LEU A 521 11.31 -22.84 -1.90
CA LEU A 521 12.04 -21.63 -1.57
C LEU A 521 13.07 -21.93 -0.48
N SER A 522 14.24 -21.30 -0.52
CA SER A 522 15.24 -21.43 0.54
C SER A 522 14.65 -21.02 1.90
N LEU A 523 14.85 -21.86 2.91
CA LEU A 523 14.41 -21.58 4.27
C LEU A 523 15.35 -20.58 4.94
N VAL A 524 14.75 -19.76 5.79
CA VAL A 524 15.38 -18.64 6.46
C VAL A 524 15.62 -19.00 7.93
N TYR A 525 16.83 -18.78 8.44
CA TYR A 525 17.18 -19.06 9.83
C TYR A 525 16.79 -17.92 10.77
N HIS A 526 15.93 -18.22 11.74
CA HIS A 526 15.50 -17.31 12.81
C HIS A 526 16.30 -17.54 14.08
N GLN A 527 17.25 -16.65 14.36
CA GLN A 527 18.14 -16.74 15.53
C GLN A 527 17.39 -16.79 16.88
N SER A 528 16.30 -16.04 17.05
CA SER A 528 15.54 -16.00 18.31
C SER A 528 14.82 -17.32 18.65
N SER A 529 14.61 -18.19 17.67
CA SER A 529 13.87 -19.45 17.82
C SER A 529 14.67 -20.68 17.42
N GLU A 530 15.92 -20.49 16.98
CA GLU A 530 16.85 -21.52 16.47
C GLU A 530 16.22 -22.46 15.42
N LYS A 531 15.32 -21.92 14.58
CA LYS A 531 14.57 -22.68 13.57
C LYS A 531 14.74 -22.07 12.18
N LEU A 532 14.54 -22.92 11.17
CA LEU A 532 14.42 -22.55 9.77
C LEU A 532 12.94 -22.34 9.44
N CYS A 533 12.56 -21.15 8.97
CA CYS A 533 11.19 -20.82 8.61
C CYS A 533 11.07 -20.45 7.14
N CYS A 534 9.95 -20.81 6.51
CA CYS A 534 9.55 -20.28 5.21
C CYS A 534 8.58 -19.11 5.40
N HIS A 535 8.98 -17.89 5.06
CA HIS A 535 8.09 -16.72 5.14
C HIS A 535 6.87 -16.75 4.21
N GLN A 536 6.82 -17.71 3.28
CA GLN A 536 5.73 -17.84 2.34
C GLN A 536 4.60 -18.75 2.85
N CYS A 537 4.93 -19.78 3.63
CA CYS A 537 4.00 -20.79 4.10
C CYS A 537 4.04 -21.05 5.61
N ASP A 538 4.91 -20.33 6.33
CA ASP A 538 5.21 -20.49 7.76
C ASP A 538 5.68 -21.90 8.17
N HIS A 539 6.15 -22.70 7.20
CA HIS A 539 6.72 -24.02 7.47
C HIS A 539 8.04 -23.90 8.23
N ASN A 540 8.19 -24.68 9.30
CA ASN A 540 9.35 -24.64 10.18
C ASN A 540 10.10 -25.97 10.19
N LEU A 541 11.42 -25.91 10.05
CA LEU A 541 12.35 -27.03 10.26
C LEU A 541 13.36 -26.69 11.36
N THR A 542 13.92 -27.70 12.00
CA THR A 542 15.07 -27.53 12.90
C THR A 542 16.36 -27.35 12.10
N PHE A 543 17.37 -26.71 12.69
CA PHE A 543 18.68 -26.56 12.06
C PHE A 543 19.33 -27.94 11.79
N PRO A 544 19.66 -28.28 10.52
CA PRO A 544 20.22 -29.60 10.19
C PRO A 544 21.70 -29.71 10.59
N LYS A 545 22.06 -30.79 11.29
CA LYS A 545 23.45 -31.11 11.63
C LYS A 545 24.20 -31.86 10.51
N ILE A 546 23.44 -32.46 9.59
CA ILE A 546 23.95 -33.22 8.45
C ILE A 546 23.31 -32.65 7.20
N CYS A 547 24.09 -32.45 6.13
CA CYS A 547 23.56 -31.96 4.87
C CYS A 547 22.62 -33.01 4.24
N PRO A 548 21.35 -32.68 3.95
CA PRO A 548 20.41 -33.64 3.35
C PRO A 548 20.74 -33.99 1.90
N ASN A 549 21.61 -33.24 1.23
CA ASN A 549 21.95 -33.44 -0.19
C ASN A 549 23.20 -34.31 -0.39
N CYS A 550 24.31 -34.00 0.30
CA CYS A 550 25.57 -34.74 0.15
C CYS A 550 25.97 -35.57 1.38
N GLY A 551 25.21 -35.50 2.47
CA GLY A 551 25.48 -36.28 3.69
C GLY A 551 26.67 -35.78 4.52
N THR A 552 27.31 -34.66 4.17
CA THR A 552 28.42 -34.14 4.98
C THR A 552 27.98 -33.80 6.40
N GLN A 553 28.88 -34.05 7.36
CA GLN A 553 28.77 -33.66 8.76
C GLN A 553 29.48 -32.33 9.05
N THR A 554 30.13 -31.75 8.04
CA THR A 554 30.73 -30.42 8.16
C THR A 554 29.64 -29.42 8.53
N ALA A 555 29.90 -28.60 9.56
CA ALA A 555 28.92 -27.67 10.11
C ALA A 555 28.32 -26.78 9.01
N MET A 556 26.98 -26.79 8.92
CA MET A 556 26.26 -26.01 7.92
C MET A 556 26.52 -24.51 8.14
N ARG A 557 26.85 -23.79 7.07
CA ARG A 557 27.12 -22.35 7.17
C ARG A 557 25.83 -21.55 7.06
N LEU A 558 25.69 -20.57 7.94
CA LEU A 558 24.70 -19.51 7.77
C LEU A 558 25.26 -18.52 6.75
N VAL A 559 24.62 -18.45 5.60
CA VAL A 559 24.95 -17.47 4.57
C VAL A 559 23.94 -16.34 4.68
N GLY A 560 24.30 -15.36 5.51
CA GLY A 560 23.68 -14.05 5.50
C GLY A 560 24.26 -13.25 4.35
N THR A 561 23.42 -12.92 3.37
CA THR A 561 23.79 -11.98 2.29
C THR A 561 23.11 -10.63 2.48
N GLY A 562 22.63 -10.35 3.69
CA GLY A 562 21.83 -9.20 4.06
C GLY A 562 22.59 -8.13 4.82
N THR A 563 21.85 -7.14 5.30
CA THR A 563 22.33 -6.00 6.08
C THR A 563 22.96 -6.41 7.42
N GLU A 564 22.60 -7.57 7.99
CA GLU A 564 23.25 -8.18 9.16
C GLU A 564 24.74 -8.43 8.94
N GLN A 565 25.09 -9.06 7.83
CA GLN A 565 26.48 -9.46 7.57
C GLN A 565 27.33 -8.22 7.26
N ILE A 566 26.74 -7.24 6.58
CA ILE A 566 27.36 -5.93 6.36
C ILE A 566 27.68 -5.26 7.70
N GLU A 567 26.74 -5.29 8.65
CA GLU A 567 26.94 -4.74 10.01
C GLU A 567 28.05 -5.49 10.77
N GLN A 568 28.09 -6.82 10.70
CA GLN A 568 29.15 -7.63 11.31
C GLN A 568 30.52 -7.32 10.70
N ASP A 569 30.63 -7.32 9.38
CA ASP A 569 31.87 -6.99 8.67
C ASP A 569 32.33 -5.56 8.99
N LEU A 570 31.41 -4.60 9.14
CA LEU A 570 31.75 -3.23 9.53
C LEU A 570 32.25 -3.12 10.96
N ARG A 571 31.69 -3.87 11.91
CA ARG A 571 32.17 -3.88 13.30
C ARG A 571 33.61 -4.37 13.41
N VAL A 572 34.04 -5.27 12.50
CA VAL A 572 35.44 -5.72 12.45
C VAL A 572 36.37 -4.58 12.02
N VAL A 573 35.94 -3.75 11.06
CA VAL A 573 36.77 -2.67 10.49
C VAL A 573 36.68 -1.36 11.28
N PHE A 574 35.51 -1.06 11.83
CA PHE A 574 35.15 0.18 12.53
C PHE A 574 34.43 -0.14 13.85
N PRO A 575 35.13 -0.65 14.88
CA PRO A 575 34.51 -1.10 16.12
C PRO A 575 33.86 0.04 16.93
N GLU A 576 34.31 1.28 16.75
CA GLU A 576 33.78 2.46 17.46
C GLU A 576 32.67 3.19 16.71
N ALA A 577 32.40 2.84 15.44
CA ALA A 577 31.39 3.53 14.64
C ALA A 577 29.96 3.17 15.09
N ARG A 578 29.09 4.17 15.19
CA ARG A 578 27.68 3.97 15.55
C ARG A 578 26.90 3.57 14.31
N LEU A 579 26.54 2.30 14.24
CA LEU A 579 25.84 1.71 13.10
C LEU A 579 24.32 1.73 13.33
N LEU A 580 23.56 1.98 12.26
CA LEU A 580 22.10 1.81 12.26
C LEU A 580 21.68 1.00 11.04
N ARG A 581 20.89 -0.05 11.26
CA ARG A 581 20.24 -0.80 10.18
C ARG A 581 18.85 -0.28 9.89
N MET A 582 18.60 0.00 8.62
CA MET A 582 17.34 0.51 8.09
C MET A 582 16.84 -0.39 6.96
N ASP A 583 16.17 -1.46 7.36
CA ASP A 583 15.54 -2.46 6.48
C ASP A 583 14.15 -2.83 7.04
N ARG A 584 13.40 -3.68 6.33
CA ARG A 584 12.03 -4.02 6.73
C ARG A 584 11.99 -4.76 8.07
N ASP A 585 13.03 -5.51 8.38
CA ASP A 585 13.09 -6.35 9.57
C ASP A 585 13.37 -5.52 10.82
N THR A 586 14.01 -4.35 10.68
CA THR A 586 14.19 -3.40 11.80
C THR A 586 12.96 -2.54 12.09
N LEU A 587 11.93 -2.54 11.23
CA LEU A 587 10.70 -1.76 11.43
C LEU A 587 9.72 -2.50 12.37
N HIS A 588 9.93 -2.34 13.68
CA HIS A 588 9.02 -2.86 14.70
C HIS A 588 8.27 -1.75 15.44
N GLY A 589 6.96 -1.68 15.26
CA GLY A 589 6.08 -0.71 15.93
C GLY A 589 5.74 0.53 15.10
N LYS A 590 4.72 1.28 15.53
CA LYS A 590 4.13 2.40 14.77
C LYS A 590 5.10 3.58 14.56
N HIS A 591 6.12 3.74 15.40
CA HIS A 591 7.00 4.92 15.40
C HIS A 591 8.47 4.64 15.02
N ALA A 592 8.85 3.37 14.78
CA ALA A 592 10.23 2.96 14.56
C ALA A 592 10.95 3.76 13.46
N LEU A 593 10.27 3.99 12.32
CA LEU A 593 10.85 4.74 11.20
C LEU A 593 11.16 6.20 11.57
N SER A 594 10.27 6.84 12.35
CA SER A 594 10.45 8.23 12.78
C SER A 594 11.60 8.36 13.78
N GLU A 595 11.74 7.39 14.69
CA GLU A 595 12.84 7.36 15.66
C GLU A 595 14.20 7.16 14.97
N MET A 596 14.27 6.24 14.00
CA MET A 596 15.48 6.03 13.19
C MET A 596 15.91 7.31 12.48
N GLN A 597 14.96 8.03 11.87
CA GLN A 597 15.24 9.31 11.21
C GLN A 597 15.79 10.35 12.19
N GLN A 598 15.18 10.46 13.36
CA GLN A 598 15.61 11.42 14.38
C GLN A 598 17.05 11.14 14.81
N LYS A 599 17.42 9.86 15.04
CA LYS A 599 18.79 9.45 15.38
C LYS A 599 19.81 9.79 14.28
N ILE A 600 19.43 9.64 13.01
CA ILE A 600 20.31 10.03 11.89
C ILE A 600 20.48 11.55 11.88
N GLN A 601 19.40 12.31 12.02
CA GLN A 601 19.43 13.78 12.01
C GLN A 601 20.18 14.37 13.22
N SER A 602 20.04 13.79 14.41
CA SER A 602 20.75 14.18 15.62
C SER A 602 22.22 13.74 15.63
N HIS A 603 22.69 13.10 14.56
CA HIS A 603 24.05 12.57 14.42
C HIS A 603 24.40 11.55 15.53
N GLU A 604 23.41 10.78 16.00
CA GLU A 604 23.60 9.62 16.88
C GLU A 604 24.09 8.38 16.12
N VAL A 605 24.12 8.45 14.79
CA VAL A 605 24.52 7.39 13.87
C VAL A 605 25.62 7.92 12.97
N ASP A 606 26.64 7.10 12.70
CA ASP A 606 27.74 7.43 11.78
C ASP A 606 27.56 6.73 10.42
N ILE A 607 27.12 5.47 10.43
CA ILE A 607 26.90 4.68 9.20
C ILE A 607 25.50 4.07 9.21
N VAL A 608 24.71 4.38 8.20
CA VAL A 608 23.40 3.78 7.95
C VAL A 608 23.56 2.64 6.95
N ILE A 609 23.18 1.43 7.35
CA ILE A 609 23.17 0.25 6.50
C ILE A 609 21.73 -0.02 6.09
N GLY A 610 21.43 -0.08 4.80
CA GLY A 610 20.05 -0.29 4.42
C GLY A 610 19.78 -0.78 3.02
N THR A 611 18.51 -1.11 2.82
CA THR A 611 17.94 -1.53 1.54
C THR A 611 17.11 -0.38 0.97
N GLN A 612 16.01 -0.63 0.27
CA GLN A 612 15.21 0.42 -0.39
C GLN A 612 14.62 1.48 0.58
N LEU A 613 14.63 1.25 1.89
CA LEU A 613 14.12 2.24 2.86
C LEU A 613 15.03 3.47 2.98
N VAL A 614 16.35 3.34 2.82
CA VAL A 614 17.26 4.50 2.90
C VAL A 614 17.14 5.41 1.68
N THR A 615 16.51 4.94 0.61
CA THR A 615 16.51 5.61 -0.69
C THR A 615 15.30 6.52 -0.87
N LYS A 616 14.24 6.44 -0.05
CA LYS A 616 12.97 7.16 -0.30
C LYS A 616 12.59 8.12 0.82
N GLY A 617 11.94 9.24 0.49
CA GLY A 617 11.17 10.05 1.44
C GLY A 617 11.91 10.77 2.59
N HIS A 618 13.25 10.71 2.67
CA HIS A 618 14.02 11.28 3.79
C HIS A 618 15.17 12.18 3.32
N ASP A 619 15.47 13.22 4.09
CA ASP A 619 16.62 14.10 3.82
C ASP A 619 17.66 13.97 4.94
N PHE A 620 18.91 13.71 4.54
CA PHE A 620 20.03 13.48 5.46
C PHE A 620 21.17 14.46 5.11
N PRO A 621 21.16 15.69 5.64
CA PRO A 621 22.04 16.76 5.17
C PRO A 621 23.54 16.49 5.42
N ASN A 622 23.87 15.66 6.42
CA ASN A 622 25.24 15.33 6.81
C ASN A 622 25.78 14.07 6.12
N VAL A 623 25.02 13.45 5.21
CA VAL A 623 25.49 12.29 4.44
C VAL A 623 26.34 12.77 3.27
N THR A 624 27.64 12.47 3.33
CA THR A 624 28.62 12.86 2.30
C THR A 624 29.17 11.67 1.52
N LEU A 625 29.00 10.44 2.03
CA LEU A 625 29.43 9.22 1.35
C LEU A 625 28.28 8.22 1.18
N VAL A 626 28.16 7.66 -0.01
CA VAL A 626 27.29 6.51 -0.29
C VAL A 626 28.13 5.38 -0.87
N GLY A 627 28.10 4.20 -0.26
CA GLY A 627 28.64 2.98 -0.84
C GLY A 627 27.51 2.05 -1.29
N VAL A 628 27.47 1.71 -2.58
CA VAL A 628 26.57 0.68 -3.10
C VAL A 628 27.32 -0.64 -3.23
N LEU A 629 26.81 -1.64 -2.54
CA LEU A 629 27.38 -2.99 -2.50
C LEU A 629 26.66 -3.88 -3.51
N LEU A 630 27.42 -4.67 -4.27
CA LEU A 630 26.93 -5.67 -5.22
C LEU A 630 25.80 -5.14 -6.13
N ALA A 631 26.07 -4.09 -6.90
CA ALA A 631 25.08 -3.45 -7.78
C ALA A 631 24.47 -4.43 -8.82
N ASP A 632 25.17 -5.53 -9.10
CA ASP A 632 24.76 -6.58 -10.06
C ASP A 632 23.49 -7.34 -9.65
N LEU A 633 23.14 -7.35 -8.36
CA LEU A 633 22.02 -8.16 -7.85
C LEU A 633 20.70 -7.83 -8.54
N GLY A 634 20.48 -6.56 -8.88
CA GLY A 634 19.29 -6.12 -9.60
C GLY A 634 19.32 -6.45 -11.10
N LEU A 635 20.50 -6.46 -11.72
CA LEU A 635 20.67 -6.66 -13.17
C LEU A 635 20.41 -8.11 -13.58
N ASN A 636 20.77 -9.07 -12.72
CA ASN A 636 20.70 -10.49 -13.01
C ASN A 636 19.30 -11.12 -12.77
N LEU A 637 18.31 -10.30 -12.41
CA LEU A 637 16.93 -10.78 -12.26
C LEU A 637 16.33 -11.08 -13.65
N PRO A 638 15.63 -12.22 -13.84
CA PRO A 638 15.04 -12.61 -15.12
C PRO A 638 13.75 -11.82 -15.44
N ASP A 639 13.87 -10.50 -15.46
CA ASP A 639 12.82 -9.53 -15.73
C ASP A 639 13.37 -8.49 -16.72
N PHE A 640 12.60 -8.15 -17.76
CA PHE A 640 13.06 -7.17 -18.75
C PHE A 640 13.19 -5.75 -18.17
N ARG A 641 12.62 -5.49 -16.98
CA ARG A 641 12.70 -4.21 -16.27
C ARG A 641 13.90 -4.12 -15.33
N SER A 642 14.73 -5.15 -15.23
CA SER A 642 15.87 -5.22 -14.30
C SER A 642 16.86 -4.06 -14.47
N ALA A 643 17.19 -3.71 -15.72
CA ALA A 643 18.09 -2.59 -16.03
C ALA A 643 17.51 -1.24 -15.61
N GLU A 644 16.23 -0.98 -15.94
CA GLU A 644 15.51 0.24 -15.53
C GLU A 644 15.45 0.40 -14.02
N ARG A 645 15.10 -0.67 -13.32
CA ARG A 645 15.03 -0.67 -11.86
C ARG A 645 16.39 -0.40 -11.22
N THR A 646 17.43 -1.03 -11.76
CA THR A 646 18.78 -0.85 -11.24
C THR A 646 19.23 0.59 -11.43
N PHE A 647 19.02 1.16 -12.62
CA PHE A 647 19.28 2.57 -12.88
C PHE A 647 18.54 3.47 -11.87
N GLN A 648 17.21 3.32 -11.76
CA GLN A 648 16.37 4.15 -10.89
C GLN A 648 16.84 4.10 -9.43
N LEU A 649 17.11 2.89 -8.91
CA LEU A 649 17.59 2.71 -7.55
C LEU A 649 18.95 3.35 -7.34
N LEU A 650 19.92 3.09 -8.22
CA LEU A 650 21.28 3.63 -8.09
C LEU A 650 21.30 5.16 -8.14
N THR A 651 20.58 5.78 -9.08
CA THR A 651 20.46 7.23 -9.18
C THR A 651 19.77 7.83 -7.95
N GLN A 652 18.73 7.17 -7.42
CA GLN A 652 18.05 7.62 -6.21
C GLN A 652 18.96 7.56 -4.98
N VAL A 653 19.74 6.48 -4.83
CA VAL A 653 20.71 6.32 -3.72
C VAL A 653 21.84 7.32 -3.86
N ALA A 654 22.40 7.47 -5.06
CA ALA A 654 23.45 8.46 -5.35
C ALA A 654 22.98 9.86 -4.97
N GLY A 655 21.75 10.23 -5.33
CA GLY A 655 21.14 11.50 -4.98
C GLY A 655 20.92 11.74 -3.48
N ARG A 656 21.26 10.81 -2.58
CA ARG A 656 21.26 11.03 -1.12
C ARG A 656 22.55 11.67 -0.62
N ALA A 657 23.66 11.53 -1.34
CA ALA A 657 24.92 12.16 -0.98
C ALA A 657 24.92 13.67 -1.32
N GLY A 658 25.46 14.47 -0.41
CA GLY A 658 25.76 15.89 -0.65
C GLY A 658 24.54 16.75 -0.93
N ARG A 659 23.44 16.54 -0.20
CA ARG A 659 22.22 17.37 -0.32
C ARG A 659 22.33 18.72 0.37
N GLY A 660 23.24 18.85 1.33
CA GLY A 660 23.59 20.13 1.96
C GLY A 660 24.65 20.89 1.16
N GLU A 661 25.41 21.74 1.85
CA GLU A 661 26.50 22.52 1.25
C GLU A 661 27.74 21.67 0.92
N LYS A 662 27.88 20.51 1.56
CA LYS A 662 29.03 19.62 1.41
C LYS A 662 28.93 18.76 0.15
N PRO A 663 30.02 18.61 -0.63
CA PRO A 663 30.02 17.72 -1.79
C PRO A 663 29.87 16.27 -1.35
N GLY A 664 29.10 15.50 -2.12
CA GLY A 664 28.92 14.06 -1.90
C GLY A 664 29.80 13.22 -2.83
N ARG A 665 30.23 12.04 -2.36
CA ARG A 665 30.90 11.00 -3.15
C ARG A 665 30.09 9.70 -3.09
N VAL A 666 30.02 8.99 -4.21
CA VAL A 666 29.29 7.72 -4.35
C VAL A 666 30.21 6.68 -4.95
N LEU A 667 30.34 5.53 -4.29
CA LEU A 667 31.14 4.40 -4.75
C LEU A 667 30.22 3.21 -5.04
N ILE A 668 30.17 2.74 -6.28
CA ILE A 668 29.31 1.62 -6.69
C ILE A 668 30.18 0.41 -7.02
N GLN A 669 30.06 -0.65 -6.23
CA GLN A 669 30.79 -1.89 -6.43
C GLN A 669 30.01 -2.86 -7.32
N THR A 670 30.65 -3.35 -8.39
CA THR A 670 30.02 -4.21 -9.41
C THR A 670 31.03 -5.14 -10.07
N ASN A 671 30.56 -6.30 -10.52
CA ASN A 671 31.31 -7.21 -11.39
C ASN A 671 31.06 -6.93 -12.89
N ASN A 672 30.12 -6.03 -13.21
CA ASN A 672 29.70 -5.69 -14.57
C ASN A 672 29.81 -4.17 -14.84
N PRO A 673 30.99 -3.54 -14.64
CA PRO A 673 31.15 -2.08 -14.71
C PRO A 673 30.79 -1.47 -16.08
N HIS A 674 30.78 -2.27 -17.15
CA HIS A 674 30.46 -1.81 -18.50
C HIS A 674 28.97 -1.93 -18.87
N HIS A 675 28.12 -2.40 -17.96
CA HIS A 675 26.68 -2.50 -18.23
C HIS A 675 26.07 -1.09 -18.38
N HIS A 676 25.26 -0.85 -19.42
CA HIS A 676 24.76 0.50 -19.76
C HIS A 676 24.00 1.18 -18.62
N SER A 677 23.18 0.42 -17.90
CA SER A 677 22.46 0.91 -16.71
C SER A 677 23.40 1.48 -15.64
N LEU A 678 24.59 0.91 -15.44
CA LEU A 678 25.56 1.40 -14.44
C LEU A 678 26.31 2.64 -14.94
N LEU A 679 26.74 2.63 -16.21
CA LEU A 679 27.43 3.77 -16.83
C LEU A 679 26.54 5.02 -16.86
N THR A 680 25.27 4.85 -17.20
CA THR A 680 24.30 5.96 -17.22
C THR A 680 23.90 6.40 -15.82
N ALA A 681 23.81 5.47 -14.85
CA ALA A 681 23.59 5.83 -13.45
C ALA A 681 24.78 6.59 -12.84
N GLN A 682 26.01 6.27 -13.24
CA GLN A 682 27.23 6.99 -12.85
C GLN A 682 27.15 8.47 -13.27
N LEU A 683 26.74 8.72 -14.51
CA LEU A 683 26.55 10.07 -15.05
C LEU A 683 25.24 10.73 -14.60
N GLN A 684 24.36 9.97 -13.94
CA GLN A 684 22.98 10.36 -13.60
C GLN A 684 22.19 10.84 -14.84
N ASP A 685 22.49 10.25 -16.00
CA ASP A 685 21.93 10.64 -17.30
C ASP A 685 20.78 9.71 -17.71
N TYR A 686 19.56 10.13 -17.36
CA TYR A 686 18.35 9.39 -17.69
C TYR A 686 18.07 9.37 -19.20
N ALA A 687 18.36 10.45 -19.93
CA ALA A 687 18.10 10.53 -21.36
C ALA A 687 18.93 9.49 -22.13
N SER A 688 20.22 9.39 -21.81
CA SER A 688 21.11 8.36 -22.37
C SER A 688 20.68 6.94 -22.00
N PHE A 689 20.22 6.72 -20.77
CA PHE A 689 19.68 5.42 -20.35
C PHE A 689 18.49 5.01 -21.22
N VAL A 690 17.52 5.90 -21.38
CA VAL A 690 16.29 5.63 -22.14
C VAL A 690 16.57 5.43 -23.63
N ASN A 691 17.50 6.19 -24.20
CA ASN A 691 17.89 6.06 -25.61
C ASN A 691 18.51 4.68 -25.94
N GLN A 692 19.09 4.00 -24.95
CA GLN A 692 19.62 2.64 -25.10
C GLN A 692 18.55 1.58 -24.82
N GLU A 693 17.66 1.81 -23.87
CA GLU A 693 16.66 0.83 -23.43
C GLU A 693 15.43 0.76 -24.34
N LEU A 694 14.90 1.90 -24.82
CA LEU A 694 13.68 1.92 -25.66
C LEU A 694 13.82 1.10 -26.95
N PRO A 695 14.91 1.20 -27.74
CA PRO A 695 15.07 0.38 -28.95
C PRO A 695 15.08 -1.12 -28.66
N LEU A 696 15.63 -1.54 -27.50
CA LEU A 696 15.60 -2.93 -27.08
C LEU A 696 14.17 -3.38 -26.79
N ARG A 697 13.39 -2.56 -26.07
CA ARG A 697 11.98 -2.88 -25.76
C ARG A 697 11.11 -2.95 -27.00
N GLU A 698 11.34 -2.07 -27.96
CA GLU A 698 10.64 -2.10 -29.25
C GLU A 698 10.98 -3.38 -30.02
N ARG A 699 12.27 -3.67 -30.20
CA ARG A 699 12.77 -4.86 -30.91
C ARG A 699 12.24 -6.16 -30.29
N PHE A 700 12.25 -6.26 -28.95
CA PHE A 700 11.76 -7.42 -28.22
C PHE A 700 10.27 -7.38 -27.93
N ARG A 701 9.55 -6.39 -28.47
CA ARG A 701 8.09 -6.34 -28.37
C ARG A 701 7.68 -6.39 -26.89
N GLN A 702 8.22 -5.47 -26.10
CA GLN A 702 7.98 -5.30 -24.67
C GLN A 702 7.22 -4.00 -24.39
N PRO A 703 6.56 -3.87 -23.22
CA PRO A 703 6.07 -2.58 -22.74
C PRO A 703 7.17 -1.51 -22.79
N PRO A 704 6.87 -0.26 -23.22
CA PRO A 704 5.54 0.30 -23.48
C PRO A 704 5.00 0.11 -24.91
N PHE A 705 5.71 -0.58 -25.81
CA PHE A 705 5.31 -0.73 -27.23
C PHE A 705 4.19 -1.75 -27.44
N MET A 706 3.98 -2.63 -26.47
CA MET A 706 2.85 -3.54 -26.42
C MET A 706 2.39 -3.70 -24.98
N SER A 707 1.10 -4.00 -24.81
CA SER A 707 0.56 -4.41 -23.52
C SER A 707 0.93 -5.86 -23.23
N LEU A 708 1.12 -6.16 -21.95
CA LEU A 708 1.53 -7.47 -21.45
C LEU A 708 0.55 -7.89 -20.37
N ALA A 709 0.15 -9.16 -20.36
CA ALA A 709 -0.50 -9.76 -19.21
C ALA A 709 0.17 -11.08 -18.85
N SER A 710 0.25 -11.34 -17.56
CA SER A 710 0.69 -12.62 -17.01
C SER A 710 -0.53 -13.42 -16.55
N VAL A 711 -0.58 -14.68 -16.95
CA VAL A 711 -1.60 -15.61 -16.49
C VAL A 711 -0.92 -16.77 -15.76
N LEU A 712 -1.19 -16.86 -14.46
CA LEU A 712 -0.65 -17.90 -13.60
C LEU A 712 -1.70 -18.99 -13.36
N CYS A 713 -1.37 -20.20 -13.78
CA CYS A 713 -2.12 -21.42 -13.55
C CYS A 713 -1.55 -22.12 -12.31
N VAL A 714 -2.40 -22.33 -11.31
CA VAL A 714 -2.01 -22.84 -9.99
C VAL A 714 -2.79 -24.10 -9.68
N SER A 715 -2.10 -25.17 -9.23
CA SER A 715 -2.75 -26.41 -8.75
C SER A 715 -1.87 -27.10 -7.70
N ARG A 716 -2.47 -27.97 -6.87
CA ARG A 716 -1.69 -28.86 -5.98
C ARG A 716 -0.94 -29.95 -6.76
N ASP A 717 -1.41 -30.28 -7.94
CA ASP A 717 -0.77 -31.23 -8.85
C ASP A 717 -0.04 -30.46 -9.96
N GLU A 718 1.27 -30.72 -10.10
CA GLU A 718 2.12 -30.08 -11.10
C GLU A 718 1.67 -30.36 -12.54
N HIS A 719 1.23 -31.59 -12.83
CA HIS A 719 0.76 -31.97 -14.15
C HIS A 719 -0.50 -31.19 -14.50
N ARG A 720 -1.46 -31.09 -13.57
CA ARG A 720 -2.68 -30.30 -13.79
C ARG A 720 -2.39 -28.82 -13.98
N ALA A 721 -1.49 -28.22 -13.19
CA ALA A 721 -1.11 -26.81 -13.38
C ALA A 721 -0.52 -26.57 -14.79
N LYS A 722 0.33 -27.49 -15.25
CA LYS A 722 0.93 -27.44 -16.59
C LYS A 722 -0.11 -27.63 -17.70
N ASP A 723 -0.99 -28.62 -17.56
CA ASP A 723 -2.04 -28.93 -18.54
C ASP A 723 -3.06 -27.78 -18.65
N LEU A 724 -3.40 -27.15 -17.52
CA LEU A 724 -4.21 -25.94 -17.47
C LEU A 724 -3.55 -24.81 -18.25
N ALA A 725 -2.24 -24.59 -18.06
CA ALA A 725 -1.47 -23.57 -18.76
C ALA A 725 -1.34 -23.86 -20.27
N LEU A 726 -1.18 -25.13 -20.66
CA LEU A 726 -1.15 -25.57 -22.06
C LEU A 726 -2.49 -25.31 -22.75
N SER A 727 -3.58 -25.76 -22.12
CA SER A 727 -4.95 -25.59 -22.62
C SER A 727 -5.29 -24.10 -22.75
N LEU A 728 -4.94 -23.31 -21.74
CA LEU A 728 -5.13 -21.86 -21.76
C LEU A 728 -4.36 -21.22 -22.92
N ARG A 729 -3.09 -21.54 -23.11
CA ARG A 729 -2.29 -21.00 -24.22
C ARG A 729 -2.92 -21.32 -25.58
N GLN A 730 -3.41 -22.54 -25.78
CA GLN A 730 -4.06 -22.93 -27.03
C GLN A 730 -5.33 -22.11 -27.26
N ASN A 731 -6.18 -21.97 -26.24
CA ASN A 731 -7.41 -21.19 -26.30
C ASN A 731 -7.15 -19.69 -26.53
N LEU A 732 -6.15 -19.10 -25.87
CA LEU A 732 -5.75 -17.71 -26.09
C LEU A 732 -5.23 -17.48 -27.52
N ARG A 733 -4.48 -18.43 -28.08
CA ARG A 733 -3.98 -18.34 -29.46
C ARG A 733 -5.09 -18.47 -30.49
N SER A 734 -6.01 -19.42 -30.32
CA SER A 734 -7.12 -19.62 -31.25
C SER A 734 -8.06 -18.40 -31.26
N ASN A 735 -8.46 -17.92 -30.08
CA ASN A 735 -9.32 -16.74 -29.94
C ASN A 735 -8.64 -15.42 -30.32
N GLY A 736 -7.31 -15.37 -30.22
CA GLY A 736 -6.51 -14.21 -30.61
C GLY A 736 -6.22 -14.10 -32.11
N GLN A 737 -6.45 -15.15 -32.91
CA GLN A 737 -6.33 -15.15 -34.39
C GLN A 737 -5.06 -14.47 -34.92
N GLY A 738 -3.91 -14.71 -34.27
CA GLY A 738 -2.62 -14.12 -34.66
C GLY A 738 -2.37 -12.66 -34.22
N GLN A 739 -3.35 -12.02 -33.58
CA GLN A 739 -3.23 -10.65 -33.05
C GLN A 739 -2.49 -10.59 -31.70
N VAL A 740 -2.15 -11.75 -31.13
CA VAL A 740 -1.46 -11.87 -29.84
C VAL A 740 -0.28 -12.81 -29.90
N ILE A 741 0.72 -12.51 -29.08
CA ILE A 741 1.89 -13.34 -28.88
C ILE A 741 1.75 -14.00 -27.52
N CYS A 742 1.63 -15.33 -27.50
CA CYS A 742 1.62 -16.12 -26.26
C CYS A 742 2.97 -16.82 -26.07
N GLN A 743 3.66 -16.50 -24.98
CA GLN A 743 4.90 -17.12 -24.52
C GLN A 743 4.62 -18.07 -23.34
N GLY A 744 5.45 -19.10 -23.17
CA GLY A 744 5.17 -20.21 -22.27
C GLY A 744 4.34 -21.32 -22.91
N PRO A 745 3.70 -22.22 -22.14
CA PRO A 745 3.72 -22.23 -20.69
C PRO A 745 5.13 -22.51 -20.17
N ALA A 746 5.52 -21.79 -19.14
CA ALA A 746 6.79 -21.97 -18.45
C ALA A 746 6.53 -22.14 -16.96
N GLU A 747 7.46 -22.76 -16.26
CA GLU A 747 7.46 -22.74 -14.80
C GLU A 747 7.53 -21.28 -14.32
N ALA A 748 6.72 -20.92 -13.33
CA ALA A 748 6.83 -19.59 -12.75
C ALA A 748 8.18 -19.46 -12.01
N PRO A 749 8.82 -18.28 -11.97
CA PRO A 749 10.13 -18.12 -11.32
C PRO A 749 10.15 -18.60 -9.87
N ILE A 750 9.02 -18.47 -9.17
CA ILE A 750 8.74 -19.21 -7.94
C ILE A 750 7.87 -20.41 -8.29
N ARG A 751 8.50 -21.59 -8.41
CA ARG A 751 7.88 -22.86 -8.81
C ARG A 751 6.62 -23.20 -8.02
N ARG A 752 6.67 -23.05 -6.69
CA ARG A 752 5.68 -23.61 -5.78
C ARG A 752 5.44 -22.70 -4.58
N ILE A 753 4.19 -22.57 -4.15
CA ILE A 753 3.81 -21.84 -2.94
C ILE A 753 2.72 -22.62 -2.22
N ASN A 754 2.89 -22.90 -0.92
CA ASN A 754 1.92 -23.60 -0.08
C ASN A 754 1.45 -24.92 -0.71
N HIS A 755 2.39 -25.74 -1.19
CA HIS A 755 2.16 -26.99 -1.92
C HIS A 755 1.38 -26.85 -3.24
N ARG A 756 1.29 -25.64 -3.80
CA ARG A 756 0.66 -25.39 -5.09
C ARG A 756 1.71 -25.01 -6.13
N PHE A 757 1.81 -25.82 -7.17
CA PHE A 757 2.67 -25.60 -8.33
C PHE A 757 2.11 -24.48 -9.20
N ARG A 758 3.03 -23.71 -9.79
CA ARG A 758 2.73 -22.47 -10.51
C ARG A 758 3.33 -22.54 -11.91
N TRP A 759 2.47 -22.46 -12.91
CA TRP A 759 2.84 -22.36 -14.32
C TRP A 759 2.32 -21.05 -14.90
N GLN A 760 3.11 -20.40 -15.75
CA GLN A 760 2.78 -19.09 -16.30
C GLN A 760 2.69 -19.10 -17.82
N VAL A 761 1.73 -18.34 -18.34
CA VAL A 761 1.60 -17.96 -19.75
C VAL A 761 1.63 -16.44 -19.82
N LEU A 762 2.53 -15.90 -20.65
CA LEU A 762 2.58 -14.47 -20.91
C LEU A 762 1.87 -14.19 -22.23
N ILE A 763 0.95 -13.24 -22.24
CA ILE A 763 0.26 -12.77 -23.43
C ILE A 763 0.64 -11.33 -23.72
N LYS A 764 0.98 -11.05 -24.97
CA LYS A 764 1.31 -9.72 -25.45
C LYS A 764 0.41 -9.33 -26.61
N ALA A 765 0.01 -8.07 -26.66
CA ALA A 765 -0.84 -7.53 -27.72
C ALA A 765 -0.56 -6.04 -27.96
N SER A 766 -1.08 -5.49 -29.06
CA SER A 766 -0.98 -4.05 -29.35
C SER A 766 -1.70 -3.16 -28.34
N SER A 767 -2.64 -3.69 -27.56
CA SER A 767 -3.34 -2.95 -26.50
C SER A 767 -3.91 -3.88 -25.42
N ALA A 768 -4.05 -3.36 -24.20
CA ALA A 768 -4.71 -4.05 -23.09
C ALA A 768 -6.19 -4.36 -23.41
N GLY A 769 -6.85 -3.49 -24.19
CA GLY A 769 -8.22 -3.72 -24.65
C GLY A 769 -8.37 -4.97 -25.51
N LEU A 770 -7.36 -5.31 -26.33
CA LEU A 770 -7.35 -6.55 -27.11
C LEU A 770 -7.13 -7.77 -26.20
N ILE A 771 -6.20 -7.68 -25.24
CA ILE A 771 -5.98 -8.74 -24.23
C ILE A 771 -7.30 -9.05 -23.49
N ARG A 772 -7.99 -8.01 -23.02
CA ARG A 772 -9.30 -8.15 -22.35
C ARG A 772 -10.34 -8.86 -23.22
N LYS A 773 -10.50 -8.45 -24.48
CA LYS A 773 -11.46 -9.09 -25.40
C LYS A 773 -11.17 -10.59 -25.58
N ILE A 774 -9.88 -10.95 -25.64
CA ILE A 774 -9.47 -12.35 -25.76
C ILE A 774 -9.73 -13.10 -24.46
N PHE A 775 -9.41 -12.52 -23.31
CA PHE A 775 -9.74 -13.13 -22.02
C PHE A 775 -11.25 -13.30 -21.83
N GLU A 776 -12.08 -12.36 -22.27
CA GLU A 776 -13.55 -12.52 -22.25
C GLU A 776 -14.00 -13.73 -23.07
N LYS A 777 -13.50 -13.88 -24.30
CA LYS A 777 -13.80 -15.05 -25.14
C LYS A 777 -13.27 -16.36 -24.56
N SER A 778 -12.04 -16.36 -24.05
CA SER A 778 -11.34 -17.56 -23.60
C SER A 778 -11.79 -18.06 -22.22
N LEU A 779 -12.16 -17.16 -21.31
CA LEU A 779 -12.47 -17.49 -19.92
C LEU A 779 -13.96 -17.40 -19.59
N LEU A 780 -14.71 -16.57 -20.31
CA LEU A 780 -16.14 -16.34 -20.07
C LEU A 780 -17.03 -16.71 -21.27
N GLY A 781 -16.45 -17.23 -22.35
CA GLY A 781 -17.17 -17.65 -23.55
C GLY A 781 -18.04 -18.90 -23.33
N PRO A 782 -18.71 -19.39 -24.40
CA PRO A 782 -19.61 -20.54 -24.35
C PRO A 782 -18.90 -21.87 -24.02
N GLU A 783 -17.61 -21.98 -24.34
CA GLU A 783 -16.72 -23.08 -23.94
C GLU A 783 -15.63 -22.55 -23.00
N PRO A 784 -15.98 -22.17 -21.75
CA PRO A 784 -15.01 -21.63 -20.83
C PRO A 784 -14.06 -22.73 -20.36
N LEU A 785 -12.82 -22.34 -20.08
CA LEU A 785 -11.84 -23.26 -19.52
C LEU A 785 -12.30 -23.69 -18.11
N ILE A 786 -12.66 -24.97 -17.96
CA ILE A 786 -13.20 -25.49 -16.70
C ILE A 786 -12.05 -25.79 -15.74
N CYS A 787 -11.96 -25.05 -14.65
CA CYS A 787 -11.02 -25.33 -13.56
C CYS A 787 -11.60 -26.37 -12.59
N GLY A 788 -10.78 -27.34 -12.19
CA GLY A 788 -11.05 -28.22 -11.06
C GLY A 788 -11.10 -27.46 -9.72
N ARG A 789 -11.63 -28.10 -8.67
CA ARG A 789 -11.77 -27.47 -7.33
C ARG A 789 -10.45 -27.01 -6.70
N GLU A 790 -9.33 -27.61 -7.07
CA GLU A 790 -7.99 -27.28 -6.54
C GLU A 790 -7.14 -26.43 -7.50
N GLU A 791 -7.72 -26.05 -8.64
CA GLU A 791 -7.08 -25.24 -9.67
C GLU A 791 -7.49 -23.78 -9.54
N ASN A 792 -6.58 -22.88 -9.88
CA ASN A 792 -6.85 -21.46 -9.90
C ASN A 792 -6.11 -20.78 -11.05
N ILE A 793 -6.77 -19.81 -11.70
CA ILE A 793 -6.17 -18.95 -12.72
C ILE A 793 -6.10 -17.54 -12.13
N ILE A 794 -4.88 -17.00 -12.05
CA ILE A 794 -4.62 -15.65 -11.57
C ILE A 794 -4.15 -14.81 -12.75
N LEU A 795 -4.84 -13.69 -12.98
CA LEU A 795 -4.55 -12.77 -14.08
C LEU A 795 -3.88 -11.52 -13.53
N ASP A 796 -2.85 -11.04 -14.22
CA ASP A 796 -2.19 -9.76 -13.94
C ASP A 796 -2.00 -8.98 -15.24
N ILE A 797 -2.82 -7.94 -15.43
CA ILE A 797 -2.70 -7.02 -16.57
C ILE A 797 -1.63 -5.97 -16.27
N ASP A 798 -0.76 -5.72 -17.23
CA ASP A 798 0.41 -4.84 -17.11
C ASP A 798 1.23 -5.17 -15.85
N PRO A 799 1.76 -6.41 -15.75
CA PRO A 799 2.52 -6.83 -14.60
C PRO A 799 3.77 -5.95 -14.49
N GLN A 800 4.00 -5.41 -13.30
CA GLN A 800 5.24 -4.70 -13.01
C GLN A 800 6.38 -5.68 -12.75
N HIS A 801 6.10 -6.91 -12.33
CA HIS A 801 7.09 -7.92 -12.01
C HIS A 801 6.70 -9.27 -12.63
N LEU A 802 7.69 -10.00 -13.15
CA LEU A 802 7.47 -11.33 -13.75
C LEU A 802 7.83 -12.51 -12.85
N MET A 803 8.35 -12.28 -11.63
CA MET A 803 8.64 -13.34 -10.65
C MET A 803 7.53 -13.54 -9.62
#